data_AF-A0A1B8D523-F1
#
_entry.id   AF-A0A1B8D523-F1
#
_cell.length_a   1.000
_cell.length_b   1.000
_cell.length_c   1.000
_cell.angle_alpha   90.00
_cell.angle_beta   90.00
_cell.angle_gamma   90.00
#
_symmetry.space_group_name_H-M   'P 1'
#
loop_
_entity.id
_entity.type
_entity.pdbx_description
1 polymer ?
#
loop_
_entity_poly.entity_id
_entity_poly.type
_entity_poly.pdbx_seq_one_letter_code
_entity_poly.pdbx_strand_id
1 'polypeptide(L)'
;MASSRTSRTLLLRCSLLFSFFLFVILQSVIPSAAAQSHSHRSLNHRNTAGTSNIDDAQALVNEALKGIAAANKLRVENPRRNKSGYRQGAFESAANVQRSSSSFEARSNASSIDYVIPESVITAAKSLAESRSHTRGATIDSVAKAAKLKAQYWPKRSDADTASHSVRDSGSLETRASAFWMENMSMNGRSPLAPSDYVVFRNVKDYGAVGDGVHDDTAAINSAISSGSRCGQACGSSTILPAVVYFPSGTYLISGSITQYYNTQLLGNPLNRPTILAASSFVGLGAISSDVHATDGSVWYTPQNNFYRSIRNLVIDITNTDPNAYVCGIHWEIAQATDLQNIDFYMKSGTTQQGIYMEDGSGGFMTDLYFSGGNFGAYFGNQQFTTRNLLFNGCKTAIQIFWDWGWTLQGIAVVSGTTGITVTGGADTSHGGAGVGAMLITDSTFSALAVGISTSLLTGAPTNVVVQNTVFTGCTIAIQDVQVPQTLVAGSTSSVKLASWGMGNLVQGTSSTASFQSGKTIAAPSRAASLVDSSTNNFFTRSAPTYEDIAASSMVNIKSQGAKGDGVTDDSAIINQVLAAAAKSNSIVFFPFGIYLVKDTVKVPVGSRIVGQAWSQIMASGTNFQDMSQPRAVVKVGTAGDNGVIEISDMMITVSGGTAGAVLIEWNVHQSTQGSAAMWNTNMRVGGARGSQLQAANCPKLSGAVKSACVAASLQLHLTSSSSAYLENIWAWTADHDLDITSQAQIDVYSGRGILIESKGPTWLWGTASEHNVLYQYALSNANTTFLGLIQTESPYFQPAPKAPLPFTLGNFANDPSFSDCSSTSTTCAVSWALHIVNSATTYIYSAGLYSWFNGYSQDCLNTENCQTRLINIESSSDLWIYNLMTKGALEMISPLGETPTYASDNVNGFMSTVMAWLEGSSRVVGSPPPTTCQTVSGMASPTPANSVCGLKGSSYTLSGAGTLAGYVAGSPYVGSFEWCRIVQLLRCDLLYLWRAELYLDLNNSYTHFHNSHDNVHTFL
;
A
#
# COMPACT_ATOMS: atom_id res chain seq x y z
N MET A 1 -13.57 42.78 37.70
CA MET A 1 -13.15 43.52 38.92
C MET A 1 -11.62 43.43 38.98
N ALA A 2 -10.91 44.44 38.45
CA ALA A 2 -10.19 45.48 39.21
C ALA A 2 -9.07 44.89 40.11
N SER A 3 -7.77 44.91 39.75
CA SER A 3 -6.82 46.04 39.59
C SER A 3 -6.05 46.42 40.87
N SER A 4 -4.72 46.24 40.84
CA SER A 4 -3.69 47.10 41.48
C SER A 4 -2.30 46.65 40.94
N ARG A 5 -1.44 47.38 40.20
CA ARG A 5 -0.99 48.79 40.18
C ARG A 5 -0.64 49.28 41.61
N THR A 6 0.56 49.79 41.94
CA THR A 6 1.56 50.53 41.15
C THR A 6 2.79 50.90 42.00
N SER A 7 3.80 51.51 41.33
CA SER A 7 4.74 52.56 41.80
C SER A 7 6.03 52.12 42.53
N ARG A 8 7.22 52.71 42.31
CA ARG A 8 7.60 54.03 41.74
C ARG A 8 9.13 54.06 41.42
N THR A 9 9.57 54.45 40.20
CA THR A 9 10.23 55.74 39.77
C THR A 9 11.66 55.99 40.30
N LEU A 10 12.66 56.41 39.51
CA LEU A 10 12.88 57.78 38.94
C LEU A 10 14.12 57.76 37.98
N LEU A 11 14.03 58.13 36.67
CA LEU A 11 14.56 59.36 35.98
C LEU A 11 16.11 59.53 35.99
N LEU A 12 16.88 59.89 34.94
CA LEU A 12 16.64 60.59 33.66
C LEU A 12 17.93 60.59 32.74
N ARG A 13 17.78 60.38 31.41
CA ARG A 13 18.48 60.97 30.20
C ARG A 13 20.03 60.95 30.06
N CYS A 14 20.70 60.80 28.90
CA CYS A 14 20.47 60.81 27.43
C CYS A 14 21.76 60.19 26.79
N SER A 15 21.82 59.38 25.72
CA SER A 15 21.70 59.66 24.26
C SER A 15 22.04 58.35 23.51
N LEU A 16 21.16 57.75 22.69
CA LEU A 16 21.12 57.78 21.21
C LEU A 16 22.45 57.57 20.42
N LEU A 17 22.41 56.53 19.57
CA LEU A 17 22.90 56.44 18.18
C LEU A 17 24.35 56.00 17.86
N PHE A 18 24.38 55.09 16.87
CA PHE A 18 25.34 54.88 15.77
C PHE A 18 26.16 53.57 15.69
N SER A 19 25.87 52.85 14.61
CA SER A 19 26.59 51.73 14.01
C SER A 19 27.95 52.14 13.41
N PHE A 20 28.71 51.10 13.03
CA PHE A 20 29.57 51.00 11.83
C PHE A 20 31.09 51.27 11.91
N PHE A 21 31.82 50.31 11.33
CA PHE A 21 33.05 50.40 10.52
C PHE A 21 34.47 50.19 11.12
N LEU A 22 35.10 49.13 10.57
CA LEU A 22 36.43 49.03 9.94
C LEU A 22 37.74 49.01 10.79
N PHE A 23 38.32 47.80 10.93
CA PHE A 23 39.57 47.29 10.29
C PHE A 23 40.90 48.11 10.31
N VAL A 24 41.97 47.34 10.64
CA VAL A 24 43.43 47.42 10.30
C VAL A 24 44.36 48.40 11.08
N ILE A 25 45.46 47.88 11.67
CA ILE A 25 46.90 48.15 11.36
C ILE A 25 47.92 48.03 12.55
N LEU A 26 49.03 47.29 12.28
CA LEU A 26 50.43 47.27 12.80
C LEU A 26 50.74 46.80 14.26
N GLN A 27 51.41 45.65 14.47
CA GLN A 27 52.89 45.36 14.54
C GLN A 27 53.52 45.70 15.93
N SER A 28 54.50 45.02 16.54
CA SER A 28 55.38 43.84 16.34
C SER A 28 56.23 43.68 17.65
N VAL A 29 56.82 42.52 18.03
CA VAL A 29 58.28 42.12 18.03
C VAL A 29 58.43 40.98 19.09
N ILE A 30 58.74 39.68 18.82
CA ILE A 30 60.03 38.94 18.52
C ILE A 30 60.97 38.77 19.77
N PRO A 31 61.80 37.69 20.03
CA PRO A 31 62.46 36.65 19.17
C PRO A 31 62.41 35.18 19.73
N SER A 32 63.01 34.07 19.21
CA SER A 32 64.23 33.79 18.42
C SER A 32 64.16 32.43 17.68
N ALA A 33 64.93 32.29 16.59
CA ALA A 33 65.14 31.08 15.77
C ALA A 33 66.65 30.81 15.55
N ALA A 34 67.00 29.56 15.17
CA ALA A 34 68.18 29.14 14.37
C ALA A 34 68.16 27.58 14.21
N ALA A 35 68.47 26.91 13.09
CA ALA A 35 69.08 27.27 11.80
C ALA A 35 68.84 26.20 10.69
N GLN A 36 68.77 26.69 9.43
CA GLN A 36 69.32 26.19 8.13
C GLN A 36 69.06 24.73 7.65
N SER A 37 68.75 24.42 6.38
CA SER A 37 69.32 24.91 5.10
C SER A 37 68.43 24.59 3.86
N HIS A 38 68.83 25.18 2.72
CA HIS A 38 68.12 25.39 1.45
C HIS A 38 68.00 24.20 0.48
N SER A 39 66.95 24.22 -0.36
CA SER A 39 67.05 23.98 -1.82
C SER A 39 65.76 24.40 -2.54
N HIS A 40 65.86 25.42 -3.40
CA HIS A 40 64.81 25.91 -4.28
C HIS A 40 64.76 25.11 -5.59
N ARG A 41 63.56 24.76 -6.05
CA ARG A 41 63.20 24.85 -7.48
C ARG A 41 61.79 25.43 -7.61
N SER A 42 61.75 26.64 -8.15
CA SER A 42 60.54 27.37 -8.51
C SER A 42 59.83 26.70 -9.68
N LEU A 43 58.51 26.60 -9.63
CA LEU A 43 57.65 26.86 -10.78
C LEU A 43 56.39 27.57 -10.28
N ASN A 44 56.18 28.78 -10.78
CA ASN A 44 55.07 29.67 -10.49
C ASN A 44 53.74 29.00 -10.85
N HIS A 45 52.85 28.79 -9.87
CA HIS A 45 51.41 28.73 -10.15
C HIS A 45 50.81 30.12 -9.87
N ARG A 46 50.48 30.81 -10.96
CA ARG A 46 49.59 31.97 -10.95
C ARG A 46 48.21 31.50 -10.48
N ASN A 47 47.75 32.10 -9.39
CA ASN A 47 46.35 32.21 -9.06
C ASN A 47 45.65 33.08 -10.11
N THR A 48 44.80 32.47 -10.92
CA THR A 48 43.71 33.14 -11.64
C THR A 48 42.46 32.31 -11.47
N ALA A 49 41.47 32.89 -10.78
CA ALA A 49 40.09 32.42 -10.77
C ALA A 49 39.47 32.63 -12.16
N GLY A 50 38.77 31.60 -12.67
CA GLY A 50 38.03 31.64 -13.94
C GLY A 50 38.45 30.50 -14.88
N THR A 51 37.49 29.62 -15.19
CA THR A 51 37.55 28.41 -16.05
C THR A 51 38.39 27.25 -15.50
N SER A 52 37.75 26.25 -14.90
CA SER A 52 38.26 24.88 -15.02
C SER A 52 38.27 24.55 -16.50
N ASN A 53 39.41 24.18 -17.07
CA ASN A 53 39.47 23.73 -18.46
C ASN A 53 38.45 22.60 -18.65
N ILE A 54 37.61 22.66 -19.70
CA ILE A 54 36.63 21.60 -20.01
C ILE A 54 37.33 20.25 -20.13
N ASP A 55 38.59 20.23 -20.60
CA ASP A 55 39.40 19.01 -20.66
C ASP A 55 39.75 18.45 -19.27
N ASP A 56 40.02 19.31 -18.29
CA ASP A 56 40.30 18.90 -16.90
C ASP A 56 39.04 18.37 -16.24
N ALA A 57 37.90 19.03 -16.46
CA ALA A 57 36.58 18.55 -16.02
C ALA A 57 36.28 17.19 -16.64
N GLN A 58 36.57 17.01 -17.93
CA GLN A 58 36.40 15.75 -18.63
C GLN A 58 37.26 14.63 -18.04
N ALA A 59 38.55 14.89 -17.80
CA ALA A 59 39.45 13.92 -17.20
C ALA A 59 38.95 13.49 -15.81
N LEU A 60 38.51 14.46 -14.99
CA LEU A 60 37.99 14.20 -13.64
C LEU A 60 36.72 13.33 -13.66
N VAL A 61 35.75 13.66 -14.52
CA VAL A 61 34.50 12.90 -14.63
C VAL A 61 34.74 11.51 -15.22
N ASN A 62 35.60 11.37 -16.23
CA ASN A 62 35.97 10.07 -16.79
C ASN A 62 36.58 9.14 -15.73
N GLU A 63 37.41 9.66 -14.84
CA GLU A 63 38.00 8.86 -13.78
C GLU A 63 36.95 8.46 -12.72
N ALA A 64 36.08 9.40 -12.33
CA ALA A 64 34.98 9.11 -11.41
C ALA A 64 34.02 8.06 -11.98
N LEU A 65 33.69 8.13 -13.27
CA LEU A 65 32.80 7.18 -13.95
C LEU A 65 33.32 5.74 -13.91
N LYS A 66 34.64 5.50 -13.96
CA LYS A 66 35.20 4.16 -13.80
C LYS A 66 34.89 3.58 -12.42
N GLY A 67 35.08 4.38 -11.37
CA GLY A 67 34.78 3.99 -9.99
C GLY A 67 33.29 3.77 -9.76
N ILE A 68 32.45 4.68 -10.26
CA ILE A 68 30.98 4.58 -10.18
C ILE A 68 30.47 3.36 -10.94
N ALA A 69 30.95 3.12 -12.16
CA ALA A 69 30.57 1.96 -12.95
C ALA A 69 30.91 0.64 -12.23
N ALA A 70 32.10 0.57 -11.61
CA ALA A 70 32.50 -0.59 -10.82
C ALA A 70 31.61 -0.77 -9.58
N ALA A 71 31.30 0.31 -8.86
CA ALA A 71 30.45 0.26 -7.67
C ALA A 71 28.99 -0.11 -7.99
N ASN A 72 28.40 0.53 -9.00
CA ASN A 72 27.04 0.23 -9.46
C ASN A 72 26.93 -1.22 -9.98
N LYS A 73 27.92 -1.68 -10.75
CA LYS A 73 28.00 -3.09 -11.17
C LYS A 73 27.99 -4.03 -9.97
N LEU A 74 28.84 -3.77 -8.97
CA LEU A 74 28.93 -4.60 -7.77
C LEU A 74 27.63 -4.59 -6.95
N ARG A 75 26.88 -3.47 -6.92
CA ARG A 75 25.55 -3.42 -6.31
C ARG A 75 24.53 -4.29 -7.07
N VAL A 76 24.55 -4.25 -8.40
CA VAL A 76 23.68 -5.09 -9.23
C VAL A 76 24.01 -6.59 -9.08
N GLU A 77 25.29 -6.93 -8.99
CA GLU A 77 25.78 -8.31 -8.83
C GLU A 77 25.64 -8.82 -7.37
N ASN A 78 25.75 -7.92 -6.38
CA ASN A 78 25.70 -8.21 -4.95
C ASN A 78 24.74 -7.22 -4.25
N PRO A 79 23.43 -7.29 -4.58
CA PRO A 79 22.45 -6.37 -4.01
C PRO A 79 22.33 -6.57 -2.51
N ARG A 80 22.14 -5.46 -1.80
CA ARG A 80 21.72 -5.49 -0.39
C ARG A 80 20.37 -6.20 -0.30
N ARG A 81 20.16 -6.90 0.81
CA ARG A 81 18.94 -7.64 1.08
C ARG A 81 18.58 -7.47 2.54
N ASN A 82 17.31 -7.67 2.84
CA ASN A 82 16.81 -7.61 4.19
C ASN A 82 17.52 -8.62 5.10
N LYS A 83 18.02 -8.19 6.26
CA LYS A 83 18.67 -9.07 7.24
C LYS A 83 17.65 -9.51 8.28
N SER A 84 17.57 -10.82 8.54
CA SER A 84 16.65 -11.38 9.54
C SER A 84 17.07 -10.98 10.96
N GLY A 85 16.42 -9.94 11.50
CA GLY A 85 16.53 -9.51 12.89
C GLY A 85 16.23 -8.03 13.02
N TYR A 86 15.14 -7.69 13.73
CA TYR A 86 14.85 -6.32 14.15
C TYR A 86 15.85 -5.96 15.26
N ARG A 87 17.10 -5.67 14.90
CA ARG A 87 18.07 -5.12 15.86
C ARG A 87 17.70 -3.67 16.10
N GLN A 88 16.94 -3.44 17.16
CA GLN A 88 16.80 -2.14 17.80
C GLN A 88 18.21 -1.54 17.99
N GLY A 89 18.55 -0.45 17.28
CA GLY A 89 19.80 0.27 17.53
C GLY A 89 20.67 0.72 16.35
N ALA A 90 20.21 0.72 15.09
CA ALA A 90 21.02 1.27 13.98
C ALA A 90 21.11 2.82 13.93
N PHE A 91 20.97 3.51 15.06
CA PHE A 91 21.17 4.96 15.18
C PHE A 91 22.25 5.36 16.21
N GLU A 92 23.04 4.41 16.73
CA GLU A 92 24.14 4.76 17.61
C GLU A 92 25.35 5.30 16.83
N SER A 93 25.50 6.63 16.87
CA SER A 93 26.72 7.42 16.68
C SER A 93 27.20 7.72 15.24
N ALA A 94 26.48 8.59 14.53
CA ALA A 94 27.13 9.47 13.55
C ALA A 94 27.80 10.66 14.28
N ALA A 95 28.88 10.40 15.01
CA ALA A 95 29.67 11.43 15.67
C ALA A 95 30.95 11.75 14.86
N ASN A 96 31.02 12.99 14.37
CA ASN A 96 32.21 13.73 13.93
C ASN A 96 33.26 12.98 13.09
N VAL A 97 33.22 13.20 11.76
CA VAL A 97 34.41 13.05 10.91
C VAL A 97 34.63 14.34 10.12
N GLN A 98 35.76 15.00 10.37
CA GLN A 98 36.26 16.13 9.60
C GLN A 98 36.52 15.72 8.15
N ARG A 99 35.98 16.49 7.20
CA ARG A 99 36.22 16.33 5.77
C ARG A 99 37.61 16.84 5.38
N SER A 100 38.42 15.98 4.78
CA SER A 100 39.59 16.33 3.99
C SER A 100 39.98 15.17 3.07
N SER A 101 39.59 15.19 1.80
CA SER A 101 40.42 14.74 0.66
C SER A 101 39.73 15.02 -0.69
N SER A 102 40.52 15.21 -1.74
CA SER A 102 40.13 15.54 -3.11
C SER A 102 39.95 14.31 -4.01
N SER A 103 39.65 13.13 -3.44
CA SER A 103 39.62 11.84 -4.13
C SER A 103 38.31 11.08 -3.92
N PHE A 104 37.90 10.29 -4.91
CA PHE A 104 36.80 9.33 -4.79
C PHE A 104 37.11 8.32 -3.67
N GLU A 105 36.27 8.25 -2.65
CA GLU A 105 36.40 7.29 -1.55
C GLU A 105 35.36 6.17 -1.72
N ALA A 106 35.83 4.98 -2.12
CA ALA A 106 35.07 3.75 -2.06
C ALA A 106 35.58 2.92 -0.87
N ARG A 107 34.66 2.45 -0.03
CA ARG A 107 34.98 1.48 1.03
C ARG A 107 34.26 0.17 0.78
N SER A 108 35.02 -0.92 0.78
CA SER A 108 34.50 -2.26 0.63
C SER A 108 34.04 -2.81 1.99
N ASN A 109 32.75 -3.10 2.12
CA ASN A 109 32.33 -4.26 2.89
C ASN A 109 32.28 -5.43 1.88
N ALA A 110 32.58 -6.66 2.30
CA ALA A 110 32.77 -7.81 1.40
C ALA A 110 31.53 -8.22 0.54
N SER A 111 30.47 -7.40 0.49
CA SER A 111 29.20 -7.67 -0.19
C SER A 111 28.53 -6.48 -0.91
N SER A 112 29.05 -5.25 -0.88
CA SER A 112 28.62 -4.11 -1.76
C SER A 112 29.59 -2.92 -1.61
N ILE A 113 29.68 -2.03 -2.61
CA ILE A 113 30.47 -0.78 -2.53
C ILE A 113 29.53 0.42 -2.46
N ASP A 114 29.64 1.18 -1.38
CA ASP A 114 29.05 2.50 -1.25
C ASP A 114 30.06 3.58 -1.60
N TYR A 115 29.56 4.68 -2.14
CA TYR A 115 30.39 5.80 -2.56
C TYR A 115 29.71 7.14 -2.31
N VAL A 116 30.53 8.15 -2.07
CA VAL A 116 30.13 9.56 -2.06
C VAL A 116 30.81 10.23 -3.25
N ILE A 117 30.03 11.01 -4.01
CA ILE A 117 30.56 11.77 -5.15
C ILE A 117 31.17 13.07 -4.62
N PRO A 118 32.47 13.35 -4.84
CA PRO A 118 33.09 14.59 -4.39
C PRO A 118 32.49 15.84 -5.07
N GLU A 119 32.45 16.96 -4.36
CA GLU A 119 31.92 18.24 -4.88
C GLU A 119 32.64 18.70 -6.16
N SER A 120 33.94 18.43 -6.27
CA SER A 120 34.72 18.72 -7.48
C SER A 120 34.24 17.93 -8.69
N VAL A 121 33.83 16.66 -8.51
CA VAL A 121 33.27 15.82 -9.56
C VAL A 121 31.87 16.30 -9.93
N ILE A 122 31.04 16.67 -8.94
CA ILE A 122 29.71 17.25 -9.18
C ILE A 122 29.82 18.52 -10.03
N THR A 123 30.72 19.43 -9.65
CA THR A 123 30.96 20.70 -10.37
C THR A 123 31.47 20.46 -11.80
N ALA A 124 32.37 19.48 -11.98
CA ALA A 124 32.87 19.11 -13.30
C ALA A 124 31.78 18.45 -14.16
N ALA A 125 30.97 17.56 -13.59
CA ALA A 125 29.87 16.89 -14.28
C ALA A 125 28.84 17.89 -14.80
N LYS A 126 28.48 18.88 -13.97
CA LYS A 126 27.64 20.01 -14.37
C LYS A 126 28.25 20.78 -15.53
N SER A 127 29.50 21.21 -15.41
CA SER A 127 30.18 22.02 -16.43
C SER A 127 30.21 21.31 -17.79
N LEU A 128 30.39 19.98 -17.80
CA LEU A 128 30.34 19.17 -19.01
C LEU A 128 28.93 18.97 -19.56
N ALA A 129 27.92 18.89 -18.67
CA ALA A 129 26.52 18.77 -19.09
C ALA A 129 26.09 20.04 -19.85
N GLU A 130 26.43 21.22 -19.33
CA GLU A 130 26.09 22.49 -19.97
C GLU A 130 26.90 22.77 -21.25
N SER A 131 28.10 22.18 -21.38
CA SER A 131 28.96 22.39 -22.55
C SER A 131 28.65 21.47 -23.74
N ARG A 132 27.72 20.52 -23.60
CA ARG A 132 27.47 19.46 -24.60
C ARG A 132 26.02 19.46 -25.09
N SER A 133 25.84 19.07 -26.34
CA SER A 133 24.52 18.76 -26.87
C SER A 133 24.06 17.39 -26.38
N HIS A 134 22.83 17.30 -25.89
CA HIS A 134 22.21 16.05 -25.45
C HIS A 134 21.02 15.71 -26.36
N THR A 135 20.93 14.45 -26.77
CA THR A 135 19.83 13.98 -27.61
C THR A 135 18.80 13.27 -26.74
N ARG A 136 17.51 13.55 -26.96
CA ARG A 136 16.43 12.79 -26.31
C ARG A 136 16.25 11.44 -27.01
N GLY A 137 16.26 10.36 -26.24
CA GLY A 137 15.80 9.04 -26.66
C GLY A 137 14.29 8.99 -26.90
N ALA A 138 13.53 9.87 -26.24
CA ALA A 138 12.14 10.16 -26.56
C ALA A 138 12.01 11.01 -27.85
N THR A 139 12.41 10.45 -29.00
CA THR A 139 12.21 11.04 -30.33
C THR A 139 10.73 11.01 -30.72
N ILE A 140 10.35 11.79 -31.75
CA ILE A 140 8.97 11.79 -32.29
C ILE A 140 8.52 10.37 -32.63
N ASP A 141 9.39 9.59 -33.27
CA ASP A 141 9.09 8.22 -33.68
C ASP A 141 8.98 7.27 -32.48
N SER A 142 9.85 7.38 -31.47
CA SER A 142 9.79 6.51 -30.30
C SER A 142 8.57 6.82 -29.42
N VAL A 143 8.20 8.09 -29.29
CA VAL A 143 6.97 8.52 -28.61
C VAL A 143 5.72 8.06 -29.36
N ALA A 144 5.68 8.20 -30.70
CA ALA A 144 4.58 7.70 -31.50
C ALA A 144 4.43 6.17 -31.41
N LYS A 145 5.56 5.45 -31.39
CA LYS A 145 5.60 4.00 -31.16
C LYS A 145 5.10 3.65 -29.77
N ALA A 146 5.54 4.35 -28.73
CA ALA A 146 5.08 4.15 -27.36
C ALA A 146 3.56 4.34 -27.26
N ALA A 147 3.02 5.44 -27.82
CA ALA A 147 1.59 5.71 -27.85
C ALA A 147 0.79 4.60 -28.55
N LYS A 148 1.29 4.10 -29.69
CA LYS A 148 0.66 2.98 -30.41
C LYS A 148 0.64 1.70 -29.58
N LEU A 149 1.74 1.35 -28.92
CA LEU A 149 1.81 0.15 -28.09
C LEU A 149 0.93 0.27 -26.85
N LYS A 150 0.94 1.43 -26.18
CA LYS A 150 0.04 1.71 -25.05
C LYS A 150 -1.42 1.56 -25.45
N ALA A 151 -1.83 2.14 -26.58
CA ALA A 151 -3.20 2.01 -27.10
C ALA A 151 -3.60 0.57 -27.48
N GLN A 152 -2.63 -0.30 -27.73
CA GLN A 152 -2.85 -1.71 -28.06
C GLN A 152 -2.94 -2.60 -26.82
N TYR A 153 -2.07 -2.40 -25.83
CA TYR A 153 -1.91 -3.32 -24.70
C TYR A 153 -2.52 -2.83 -23.40
N TRP A 154 -2.65 -1.51 -23.20
CA TRP A 154 -3.26 -0.97 -22.01
C TRP A 154 -4.79 -0.90 -22.17
N PRO A 155 -5.55 -1.15 -21.09
CA PRO A 155 -6.99 -0.97 -21.11
C PRO A 155 -7.35 0.45 -21.56
N LYS A 156 -8.25 0.58 -22.53
CA LYS A 156 -8.82 1.89 -22.90
C LYS A 156 -9.77 2.31 -21.78
N ARG A 157 -9.30 3.15 -20.87
CA ARG A 157 -10.09 3.72 -19.78
C ARG A 157 -9.81 5.21 -19.74
N SER A 158 -10.80 6.02 -20.06
CA SER A 158 -10.69 7.47 -19.90
C SER A 158 -10.98 7.84 -18.44
N ASP A 159 -10.34 8.89 -17.93
CA ASP A 159 -10.74 9.53 -16.66
C ASP A 159 -12.23 9.94 -16.70
N ALA A 160 -12.78 10.12 -17.91
CA ALA A 160 -14.18 10.42 -18.20
C ALA A 160 -15.11 9.19 -18.35
N ASP A 161 -14.63 7.95 -18.23
CA ASP A 161 -15.44 6.73 -18.43
C ASP A 161 -16.38 6.42 -17.25
N THR A 162 -16.40 7.27 -16.22
CA THR A 162 -17.57 7.36 -15.34
C THR A 162 -18.65 8.17 -16.08
N ALA A 163 -19.75 7.51 -16.45
CA ALA A 163 -20.86 8.02 -17.28
C ALA A 163 -21.43 9.42 -16.90
N SER A 164 -20.98 10.03 -15.80
CA SER A 164 -21.24 11.43 -15.45
C SER A 164 -20.59 12.48 -16.36
N HIS A 165 -19.57 12.16 -17.17
CA HIS A 165 -19.06 13.10 -18.18
C HIS A 165 -19.80 12.99 -19.52
N SER A 166 -20.54 11.91 -19.76
CA SER A 166 -21.31 11.69 -20.99
C SER A 166 -22.79 12.11 -20.89
N VAL A 167 -23.33 12.36 -19.69
CA VAL A 167 -24.61 13.09 -19.53
C VAL A 167 -24.37 14.60 -19.60
N ARG A 168 -23.68 15.04 -20.65
CA ARG A 168 -23.82 16.41 -21.16
C ARG A 168 -24.73 16.32 -22.35
N ASP A 169 -25.99 16.63 -22.08
CA ASP A 169 -27.01 16.83 -23.09
C ASP A 169 -26.43 17.69 -24.23
N SER A 170 -26.71 17.24 -25.46
CA SER A 170 -26.14 17.71 -26.72
C SER A 170 -26.37 19.22 -26.96
N GLY A 171 -25.52 20.09 -26.39
CA GLY A 171 -25.65 21.54 -26.58
C GLY A 171 -24.45 22.43 -26.26
N SER A 172 -23.45 22.02 -25.46
CA SER A 172 -22.27 22.86 -25.19
C SER A 172 -20.97 22.06 -25.23
N LEU A 173 -20.18 22.28 -26.28
CA LEU A 173 -18.78 21.87 -26.35
C LEU A 173 -18.01 22.69 -25.30
N GLU A 174 -17.68 22.09 -24.16
CA GLU A 174 -16.72 22.73 -23.25
C GLU A 174 -15.33 22.66 -23.86
N THR A 175 -14.65 23.81 -23.86
CA THR A 175 -13.24 23.94 -24.25
C THR A 175 -12.38 23.02 -23.38
N ARG A 176 -11.59 22.14 -24.00
CA ARG A 176 -10.55 21.38 -23.29
C ARG A 176 -9.63 22.35 -22.53
N ALA A 177 -9.21 21.97 -21.32
CA ALA A 177 -8.28 22.78 -20.55
C ALA A 177 -6.96 22.98 -21.33
N SER A 178 -6.48 24.22 -21.41
CA SER A 178 -5.22 24.55 -22.08
C SER A 178 -3.98 24.38 -21.18
N ALA A 179 -4.20 24.13 -19.87
CA ALA A 179 -3.18 23.98 -18.85
C ALA A 179 -3.71 23.08 -17.73
N PHE A 180 -2.79 22.43 -17.00
CA PHE A 180 -3.17 21.53 -15.92
C PHE A 180 -3.73 22.32 -14.73
N TRP A 181 -4.75 21.80 -14.05
CA TRP A 181 -5.45 22.54 -12.99
C TRP A 181 -4.53 23.02 -11.87
N MET A 182 -3.44 22.28 -11.58
CA MET A 182 -2.48 22.69 -10.56
C MET A 182 -1.72 23.97 -10.90
N GLU A 183 -1.57 24.32 -12.18
CA GLU A 183 -0.84 25.53 -12.61
C GLU A 183 -1.68 26.80 -12.45
N ASN A 184 -3.01 26.68 -12.46
CA ASN A 184 -3.95 27.81 -12.46
C ASN A 184 -4.78 27.92 -11.18
N MET A 185 -4.49 27.11 -10.16
CA MET A 185 -5.18 27.13 -8.87
C MET A 185 -4.22 27.51 -7.74
N SER A 186 -4.74 28.17 -6.71
CA SER A 186 -3.96 28.50 -5.51
C SER A 186 -3.53 27.22 -4.77
N MET A 187 -2.21 27.05 -4.60
CA MET A 187 -1.57 25.97 -3.84
C MET A 187 -1.26 26.42 -2.42
N ASN A 188 -2.30 26.59 -1.60
CA ASN A 188 -2.23 27.12 -0.24
C ASN A 188 -2.12 26.03 0.87
N GLY A 189 -1.53 24.88 0.55
CA GLY A 189 -1.24 23.82 1.51
C GLY A 189 -0.23 24.28 2.57
N ARG A 190 -0.43 23.84 3.81
CA ARG A 190 0.41 24.18 4.97
C ARG A 190 0.51 22.98 5.89
N SER A 191 1.71 22.67 6.38
CA SER A 191 1.90 21.71 7.46
C SER A 191 1.87 22.44 8.80
N PRO A 192 0.77 22.37 9.58
CA PRO A 192 0.61 23.18 10.79
C PRO A 192 1.59 22.84 11.92
N LEU A 193 2.25 21.68 11.83
CA LEU A 193 3.24 21.20 12.80
C LEU A 193 4.69 21.39 12.33
N ALA A 194 4.89 21.95 11.13
CA ALA A 194 6.19 22.35 10.60
C ALA A 194 6.54 23.80 11.03
N PRO A 195 7.77 24.28 10.78
CA PRO A 195 8.10 25.70 10.90
C PRO A 195 7.11 26.60 10.13
N SER A 196 6.83 27.80 10.64
CA SER A 196 5.73 28.65 10.14
C SER A 196 5.86 29.10 8.68
N ASP A 197 7.07 29.13 8.15
CA ASP A 197 7.42 29.48 6.77
C ASP A 197 7.56 28.26 5.84
N TYR A 198 7.23 27.06 6.33
CA TYR A 198 7.33 25.83 5.57
C TYR A 198 6.38 25.81 4.36
N VAL A 199 6.94 25.57 3.18
CA VAL A 199 6.21 25.49 1.92
C VAL A 199 5.95 24.03 1.57
N VAL A 200 4.71 23.65 1.26
CA VAL A 200 4.40 22.25 0.86
C VAL A 200 4.51 22.05 -0.65
N PHE A 201 3.89 22.95 -1.43
CA PHE A 201 3.92 22.89 -2.90
C PHE A 201 5.09 23.69 -3.46
N ARG A 202 5.90 23.06 -4.30
CA ARG A 202 7.14 23.63 -4.81
C ARG A 202 7.22 23.41 -6.30
N ASN A 203 7.15 24.47 -7.08
CA ASN A 203 7.42 24.39 -8.51
C ASN A 203 8.94 24.47 -8.72
N VAL A 204 9.54 23.50 -9.39
CA VAL A 204 11.01 23.47 -9.61
C VAL A 204 11.55 24.73 -10.29
N LYS A 205 10.72 25.41 -11.11
CA LYS A 205 11.12 26.67 -11.78
C LYS A 205 11.26 27.84 -10.81
N ASP A 206 10.54 27.83 -9.68
CA ASP A 206 10.69 28.84 -8.63
C ASP A 206 12.03 28.71 -7.89
N TYR A 207 12.69 27.56 -8.02
CA TYR A 207 14.01 27.25 -7.45
C TYR A 207 15.14 27.36 -8.49
N GLY A 208 14.83 27.90 -9.67
CA GLY A 208 15.82 28.19 -10.71
C GLY A 208 15.97 27.11 -11.79
N ALA A 209 15.11 26.08 -11.81
CA ALA A 209 15.12 25.12 -12.90
C ALA A 209 14.62 25.78 -14.20
N VAL A 210 15.34 25.59 -15.29
CA VAL A 210 15.01 26.20 -16.59
C VAL A 210 14.08 25.28 -17.39
N GLY A 211 14.37 23.98 -17.41
CA GLY A 211 13.59 22.99 -18.14
C GLY A 211 13.73 23.09 -19.67
N ASP A 212 14.90 23.51 -20.17
CA ASP A 212 15.19 23.66 -21.61
C ASP A 212 16.04 22.53 -22.22
N GLY A 213 16.54 21.60 -21.40
CA GLY A 213 17.39 20.48 -21.79
C GLY A 213 18.85 20.86 -22.04
N VAL A 214 19.25 22.08 -21.68
CA VAL A 214 20.61 22.62 -21.87
C VAL A 214 21.23 23.01 -20.53
N HIS A 215 20.49 23.73 -19.68
CA HIS A 215 20.97 24.10 -18.35
C HIS A 215 20.87 22.92 -17.38
N ASP A 216 21.88 22.74 -16.54
CA ASP A 216 21.83 21.70 -15.51
C ASP A 216 20.88 22.13 -14.37
N ASP A 217 19.74 21.43 -14.30
CA ASP A 217 18.67 21.69 -13.35
C ASP A 217 18.81 20.87 -12.06
N THR A 218 19.87 20.06 -11.90
CA THR A 218 20.05 19.14 -10.77
C THR A 218 19.98 19.88 -9.44
N ALA A 219 20.71 20.99 -9.32
CA ALA A 219 20.79 21.76 -8.08
C ALA A 219 19.46 22.46 -7.76
N ALA A 220 18.77 23.00 -8.76
CA ALA A 220 17.48 23.67 -8.59
C ALA A 220 16.39 22.68 -8.14
N ILE A 221 16.34 21.50 -8.77
CA ILE A 221 15.39 20.45 -8.40
C ILE A 221 15.66 19.94 -6.99
N ASN A 222 16.91 19.63 -6.65
CA ASN A 222 17.27 19.19 -5.30
C ASN A 222 17.06 20.30 -4.25
N SER A 223 17.20 21.57 -4.63
CA SER A 223 16.85 22.71 -3.77
C SER A 223 15.35 22.77 -3.49
N ALA A 224 14.51 22.60 -4.53
CA ALA A 224 13.07 22.46 -4.34
C ALA A 224 12.77 21.32 -3.37
N ILE A 225 13.33 20.13 -3.61
CA ILE A 225 13.08 18.96 -2.75
C ILE A 225 13.52 19.17 -1.30
N SER A 226 14.68 19.77 -1.05
CA SER A 226 15.27 19.85 0.30
C SER A 226 14.86 21.09 1.10
N SER A 227 14.29 22.11 0.45
CA SER A 227 13.92 23.38 1.08
C SER A 227 12.94 23.24 2.26
N GLY A 228 13.19 24.03 3.31
CA GLY A 228 12.43 23.99 4.56
C GLY A 228 12.97 22.98 5.59
N SER A 229 14.28 22.72 5.59
CA SER A 229 14.97 21.85 6.56
C SER A 229 14.31 20.48 6.70
N ARG A 230 14.08 19.83 5.55
CA ARG A 230 13.32 18.58 5.47
C ARG A 230 14.07 17.37 6.03
N CYS A 231 13.35 16.26 6.10
CA CYS A 231 13.86 14.98 6.57
C CYS A 231 14.80 14.32 5.53
N GLY A 232 16.08 14.72 5.56
CA GLY A 232 17.17 14.13 4.77
C GLY A 232 18.02 13.14 5.58
N GLN A 233 19.33 13.19 5.41
CA GLN A 233 20.30 12.38 6.16
C GLN A 233 20.07 12.44 7.68
N ALA A 234 20.15 11.29 8.36
CA ALA A 234 20.07 11.13 9.81
C ALA A 234 18.73 11.57 10.47
N CYS A 235 17.71 11.89 9.67
CA CYS A 235 16.38 12.24 10.21
C CYS A 235 15.60 10.99 10.67
N GLY A 236 15.73 9.87 9.95
CA GLY A 236 14.95 8.64 10.18
C GLY A 236 13.64 8.64 9.39
N SER A 237 12.67 9.45 9.81
CA SER A 237 11.37 9.61 9.15
C SER A 237 10.72 10.92 9.60
N SER A 238 9.70 11.39 8.85
CA SER A 238 8.90 12.53 9.29
C SER A 238 7.53 12.60 8.61
N THR A 239 6.50 12.87 9.39
CA THR A 239 5.13 13.09 8.91
C THR A 239 4.77 14.57 8.80
N ILE A 240 5.57 15.46 9.41
CA ILE A 240 5.29 16.90 9.47
C ILE A 240 5.99 17.71 8.36
N LEU A 241 6.87 17.11 7.55
CA LEU A 241 7.62 17.79 6.48
C LEU A 241 7.28 17.27 5.06
N PRO A 242 6.00 17.25 4.65
CA PRO A 242 5.60 16.77 3.33
C PRO A 242 6.02 17.72 2.20
N ALA A 243 6.29 17.15 1.03
CA ALA A 243 6.55 17.94 -0.17
C ALA A 243 5.77 17.44 -1.38
N VAL A 244 5.18 18.38 -2.11
CA VAL A 244 4.79 18.17 -3.51
C VAL A 244 5.73 19.01 -4.36
N VAL A 245 6.62 18.34 -5.09
CA VAL A 245 7.55 18.96 -6.02
C VAL A 245 6.99 18.79 -7.41
N TYR A 246 6.53 19.91 -7.97
CA TYR A 246 5.86 19.97 -9.26
C TYR A 246 6.85 20.32 -10.37
N PHE A 247 6.77 19.57 -11.47
CA PHE A 247 7.56 19.76 -12.67
C PHE A 247 6.63 20.26 -13.80
N PRO A 248 6.65 21.56 -14.13
CA PRO A 248 6.01 22.05 -15.34
C PRO A 248 6.59 21.38 -16.57
N SER A 249 5.87 21.41 -17.70
CA SER A 249 6.38 20.91 -18.97
C SER A 249 7.74 21.51 -19.32
N GLY A 250 8.64 20.66 -19.78
CA GLY A 250 10.03 21.01 -20.05
C GLY A 250 10.91 19.77 -20.15
N THR A 251 12.18 19.99 -20.49
CA THR A 251 13.25 18.98 -20.41
C THR A 251 14.25 19.45 -19.38
N TYR A 252 14.39 18.73 -18.28
CA TYR A 252 15.28 19.08 -17.17
C TYR A 252 16.54 18.24 -17.30
N LEU A 253 17.65 18.87 -17.74
CA LEU A 253 18.95 18.19 -17.86
C LEU A 253 19.55 18.02 -16.46
N ILE A 254 20.04 16.82 -16.15
CA ILE A 254 20.69 16.55 -14.86
C ILE A 254 22.05 15.88 -15.04
N SER A 255 23.06 16.31 -14.28
CA SER A 255 24.38 15.69 -14.21
C SER A 255 24.60 14.85 -12.95
N GLY A 256 23.62 14.80 -12.04
CA GLY A 256 23.65 13.97 -10.84
C GLY A 256 22.24 13.60 -10.37
N SER A 257 22.14 12.72 -9.39
CA SER A 257 20.85 12.20 -8.92
C SER A 257 19.94 13.28 -8.33
N ILE A 258 18.65 13.18 -8.65
CA ILE A 258 17.57 13.83 -7.92
C ILE A 258 17.30 12.99 -6.66
N THR A 259 17.61 13.53 -5.48
CA THR A 259 17.43 12.82 -4.21
C THR A 259 16.04 13.09 -3.68
N GLN A 260 15.15 12.11 -3.73
CA GLN A 260 13.81 12.23 -3.18
C GLN A 260 13.87 12.06 -1.66
N TYR A 261 13.63 13.14 -0.91
CA TYR A 261 13.59 13.09 0.56
C TYR A 261 12.32 12.37 1.05
N TYR A 262 12.28 11.97 2.31
CA TYR A 262 11.11 11.33 2.95
C TYR A 262 9.82 12.14 2.78
N ASN A 263 8.66 11.49 2.66
CA ASN A 263 7.35 12.16 2.52
C ASN A 263 7.29 13.16 1.34
N THR A 264 7.60 12.70 0.13
CA THR A 264 7.70 13.55 -1.08
C THR A 264 6.93 12.94 -2.25
N GLN A 265 6.11 13.77 -2.91
CA GLN A 265 5.53 13.50 -4.21
C GLN A 265 6.29 14.29 -5.29
N LEU A 266 6.78 13.61 -6.33
CA LEU A 266 7.32 14.23 -7.55
C LEU A 266 6.24 14.14 -8.63
N LEU A 267 5.65 15.27 -9.01
CA LEU A 267 4.50 15.31 -9.93
C LEU A 267 4.85 16.10 -11.20
N GLY A 268 4.85 15.44 -12.35
CA GLY A 268 4.93 16.11 -13.64
C GLY A 268 3.59 16.64 -14.14
N ASN A 269 3.63 17.64 -15.01
CA ASN A 269 2.46 18.07 -15.79
C ASN A 269 1.95 16.91 -16.67
N PRO A 270 0.73 16.37 -16.44
CA PRO A 270 0.24 15.20 -17.18
C PRO A 270 -0.12 15.48 -18.65
N LEU A 271 -0.51 16.72 -18.99
CA LEU A 271 -0.87 17.10 -20.37
C LEU A 271 0.34 17.04 -21.30
N ASN A 272 1.50 17.47 -20.80
CA ASN A 272 2.77 17.46 -21.51
C ASN A 272 3.87 17.05 -20.52
N ARG A 273 4.03 15.73 -20.35
CA ARG A 273 4.92 15.14 -19.33
C ARG A 273 6.35 15.68 -19.44
N PRO A 274 6.91 16.25 -18.37
CA PRO A 274 8.28 16.72 -18.36
C PRO A 274 9.27 15.56 -18.47
N THR A 275 10.40 15.83 -19.12
CA THR A 275 11.50 14.87 -19.28
C THR A 275 12.61 15.18 -18.28
N ILE A 276 12.99 14.20 -17.47
CA ILE A 276 14.26 14.17 -16.74
C ILE A 276 15.30 13.56 -17.68
N LEU A 277 16.24 14.38 -18.15
CA LEU A 277 17.26 13.98 -19.13
C LEU A 277 18.61 13.85 -18.43
N ALA A 278 19.09 12.63 -18.21
CA ALA A 278 20.41 12.43 -17.63
C ALA A 278 21.51 12.73 -18.67
N ALA A 279 22.46 13.59 -18.29
CA ALA A 279 23.56 14.04 -19.14
C ALA A 279 24.56 12.92 -19.46
N SER A 280 25.38 13.13 -20.49
CA SER A 280 26.49 12.21 -20.79
C SER A 280 27.58 12.18 -19.72
N SER A 281 27.68 13.24 -18.92
CA SER A 281 28.54 13.37 -17.75
C SER A 281 27.86 12.94 -16.44
N PHE A 282 26.67 12.35 -16.49
CA PHE A 282 25.91 11.99 -15.29
C PHE A 282 26.71 11.08 -14.35
N VAL A 283 26.76 11.46 -13.07
CA VAL A 283 27.40 10.68 -12.00
C VAL A 283 26.36 10.30 -10.94
N GLY A 284 26.18 9.01 -10.70
CA GLY A 284 25.22 8.48 -9.71
C GLY A 284 24.73 7.07 -10.03
N LEU A 285 23.85 6.54 -9.17
CA LEU A 285 23.19 5.25 -9.36
C LEU A 285 21.93 5.39 -10.22
N GLY A 286 21.01 6.26 -9.78
CA GLY A 286 19.74 6.50 -10.47
C GLY A 286 19.51 7.98 -10.77
N ALA A 287 18.86 8.29 -11.90
CA ALA A 287 18.45 9.66 -12.21
C ALA A 287 17.58 10.24 -11.08
N ILE A 288 16.72 9.42 -10.48
CA ILE A 288 16.03 9.68 -9.22
C ILE A 288 16.40 8.60 -8.20
N SER A 289 16.64 8.98 -6.95
CA SER A 289 16.96 8.06 -5.84
C SER A 289 16.03 8.28 -4.66
N SER A 290 15.33 7.23 -4.21
CA SER A 290 14.47 7.26 -3.01
C SER A 290 15.24 7.05 -1.70
N ASP A 291 16.46 6.54 -1.78
CA ASP A 291 17.39 6.40 -0.66
C ASP A 291 18.84 6.70 -1.09
N VAL A 292 19.69 7.06 -0.14
CA VAL A 292 21.10 7.38 -0.36
C VAL A 292 21.95 6.55 0.60
N HIS A 293 22.92 5.83 0.05
CA HIS A 293 23.81 4.99 0.83
C HIS A 293 25.13 5.72 1.07
N ALA A 294 25.53 5.84 2.33
CA ALA A 294 26.80 6.44 2.72
C ALA A 294 27.93 5.40 2.76
N THR A 295 29.18 5.87 2.73
CA THR A 295 30.39 5.03 2.71
C THR A 295 30.63 4.21 3.98
N ASP A 296 29.90 4.50 5.07
CA ASP A 296 29.93 3.73 6.31
C ASP A 296 28.96 2.53 6.30
N GLY A 297 28.26 2.32 5.19
CA GLY A 297 27.26 1.28 5.03
C GLY A 297 25.85 1.70 5.49
N SER A 298 25.69 2.90 6.08
CA SER A 298 24.38 3.41 6.46
C SER A 298 23.54 3.82 5.25
N VAL A 299 22.22 3.82 5.45
CA VAL A 299 21.20 4.34 4.53
C VAL A 299 20.55 5.56 5.18
N TRP A 300 20.01 6.47 4.39
CA TRP A 300 19.31 7.63 4.96
C TRP A 300 18.02 7.20 5.67
N TYR A 301 17.34 6.20 5.12
CA TYR A 301 16.11 5.66 5.65
C TYR A 301 16.22 4.14 5.74
N THR A 302 15.72 3.53 6.82
CA THR A 302 15.59 2.07 6.84
C THR A 302 14.62 1.67 5.72
N PRO A 303 14.98 0.73 4.80
CA PRO A 303 14.16 0.44 3.63
C PRO A 303 12.72 0.05 3.98
N GLN A 304 12.54 -0.70 5.07
CA GLN A 304 11.24 -1.14 5.59
C GLN A 304 10.41 -0.01 6.21
N ASN A 305 11.01 1.15 6.51
CA ASN A 305 10.34 2.33 7.08
C ASN A 305 10.24 3.49 6.08
N ASN A 306 10.63 3.27 4.82
CA ASN A 306 10.77 4.32 3.81
C ASN A 306 9.43 4.62 3.11
N PHE A 307 8.46 5.14 3.88
CA PHE A 307 7.06 5.36 3.51
C PHE A 307 6.79 6.69 2.76
N TYR A 308 5.56 6.84 2.24
CA TYR A 308 4.97 8.10 1.75
C TYR A 308 5.76 8.74 0.59
N ARG A 309 5.92 8.00 -0.51
CA ARG A 309 6.67 8.44 -1.70
C ARG A 309 5.86 8.24 -2.95
N SER A 310 5.84 9.25 -3.81
CA SER A 310 5.15 9.14 -5.09
C SER A 310 5.97 9.77 -6.20
N ILE A 311 6.01 9.13 -7.36
CA ILE A 311 6.54 9.72 -8.60
C ILE A 311 5.52 9.49 -9.70
N ARG A 312 4.99 10.58 -10.27
CA ARG A 312 3.97 10.50 -11.31
C ARG A 312 4.24 11.41 -12.50
N ASN A 313 3.79 10.97 -13.66
CA ASN A 313 3.70 11.79 -14.89
C ASN A 313 5.05 12.31 -15.40
N LEU A 314 6.11 11.49 -15.36
CA LEU A 314 7.44 11.86 -15.83
C LEU A 314 7.87 11.05 -17.06
N VAL A 315 8.75 11.61 -17.87
CA VAL A 315 9.60 10.85 -18.79
C VAL A 315 11.01 10.83 -18.20
N ILE A 316 11.62 9.66 -18.06
CA ILE A 316 12.97 9.48 -17.57
C ILE A 316 13.83 8.96 -18.71
N ASP A 317 14.78 9.76 -19.15
CA ASP A 317 15.64 9.48 -20.28
C ASP A 317 17.09 9.41 -19.84
N ILE A 318 17.61 8.18 -19.79
CA ILE A 318 19.01 7.91 -19.44
C ILE A 318 19.85 7.53 -20.67
N THR A 319 19.34 7.74 -21.89
CA THR A 319 20.03 7.28 -23.11
C THR A 319 21.41 7.89 -23.33
N ASN A 320 21.70 9.07 -22.77
CA ASN A 320 22.99 9.74 -22.91
C ASN A 320 24.04 9.28 -21.89
N THR A 321 23.65 8.63 -20.78
CA THR A 321 24.61 8.25 -19.73
C THR A 321 25.63 7.24 -20.24
N ASP A 322 26.74 7.05 -19.51
CA ASP A 322 27.73 6.03 -19.86
C ASP A 322 27.05 4.65 -20.02
N PRO A 323 27.20 4.00 -21.20
CA PRO A 323 26.51 2.76 -21.54
C PRO A 323 26.96 1.56 -20.69
N ASN A 324 28.04 1.68 -19.91
CA ASN A 324 28.59 0.61 -19.10
C ASN A 324 28.52 0.92 -17.59
N ALA A 325 27.95 2.06 -17.18
CA ALA A 325 27.95 2.51 -15.78
C ALA A 325 26.80 1.97 -14.92
N TYR A 326 25.95 1.08 -15.45
CA TYR A 326 24.84 0.45 -14.73
C TYR A 326 23.82 1.46 -14.15
N VAL A 327 23.74 2.65 -14.76
CA VAL A 327 22.80 3.71 -14.34
C VAL A 327 21.37 3.24 -14.51
N CYS A 328 20.53 3.50 -13.50
CA CYS A 328 19.09 3.30 -13.58
C CYS A 328 18.32 4.62 -13.76
N GLY A 329 17.08 4.54 -14.24
CA GLY A 329 16.17 5.68 -14.24
C GLY A 329 15.75 6.04 -12.81
N ILE A 330 15.24 5.06 -12.07
CA ILE A 330 14.88 5.22 -10.65
C ILE A 330 15.55 4.13 -9.81
N HIS A 331 16.26 4.55 -8.77
CA HIS A 331 16.63 3.72 -7.64
C HIS A 331 15.48 3.80 -6.61
N TRP A 332 14.74 2.71 -6.45
CA TRP A 332 13.42 2.67 -5.78
C TRP A 332 13.39 1.75 -4.55
N GLU A 333 14.27 2.00 -3.60
CA GLU A 333 14.30 1.34 -2.29
C GLU A 333 13.28 1.99 -1.34
N ILE A 334 12.13 1.35 -1.12
CA ILE A 334 10.94 1.94 -0.46
C ILE A 334 10.10 0.93 0.36
N ALA A 335 9.10 1.41 1.10
CA ALA A 335 8.09 0.59 1.78
C ALA A 335 6.62 0.95 1.42
N GLN A 336 5.64 0.68 2.30
CA GLN A 336 4.20 0.90 2.06
C GLN A 336 3.84 2.39 1.84
N ALA A 337 2.62 2.62 1.32
CA ALA A 337 2.11 3.93 0.91
C ALA A 337 3.05 4.66 -0.07
N THR A 338 3.56 3.90 -1.03
CA THR A 338 4.40 4.42 -2.12
C THR A 338 3.87 4.01 -3.48
N ASP A 339 4.04 4.88 -4.48
CA ASP A 339 3.62 4.59 -5.84
C ASP A 339 4.53 5.17 -6.93
N LEU A 340 4.62 4.44 -8.04
CA LEU A 340 5.05 4.94 -9.34
C LEU A 340 3.87 4.87 -10.31
N GLN A 341 3.54 5.99 -10.97
CA GLN A 341 2.42 6.04 -11.91
C GLN A 341 2.74 6.84 -13.18
N ASN A 342 2.39 6.32 -14.35
CA ASN A 342 2.44 7.05 -15.63
C ASN A 342 3.85 7.58 -15.97
N ILE A 343 4.86 6.70 -15.95
CA ILE A 343 6.26 7.03 -16.22
C ILE A 343 6.76 6.31 -17.47
N ASP A 344 7.47 7.03 -18.33
CA ASP A 344 8.16 6.44 -19.49
C ASP A 344 9.67 6.43 -19.28
N PHE A 345 10.31 5.28 -19.50
CA PHE A 345 11.74 5.07 -19.37
C PHE A 345 12.36 4.87 -20.76
N TYR A 346 13.30 5.72 -21.14
CA TYR A 346 14.08 5.59 -22.38
C TYR A 346 15.52 5.25 -22.05
N MET A 347 15.96 4.11 -22.59
CA MET A 347 17.29 3.53 -22.38
C MET A 347 17.87 3.04 -23.70
N LYS A 348 19.18 2.97 -23.79
CA LYS A 348 19.88 2.49 -24.98
C LYS A 348 20.00 0.97 -24.94
N SER A 349 19.53 0.28 -25.98
CA SER A 349 19.70 -1.17 -26.12
C SER A 349 21.18 -1.56 -26.25
N GLY A 350 21.54 -2.76 -25.78
CA GLY A 350 22.93 -3.26 -25.84
C GLY A 350 23.89 -2.59 -24.84
N THR A 351 23.36 -1.91 -23.82
CA THR A 351 24.11 -1.25 -22.74
C THR A 351 23.84 -1.96 -21.39
N THR A 352 24.35 -1.41 -20.28
CA THR A 352 24.04 -1.85 -18.90
C THR A 352 22.94 -1.01 -18.24
N GLN A 353 22.32 -0.08 -18.95
CA GLN A 353 21.28 0.81 -18.43
C GLN A 353 20.03 0.06 -17.97
N GLN A 354 19.36 0.59 -16.96
CA GLN A 354 18.21 -0.04 -16.30
C GLN A 354 17.06 0.97 -16.13
N GLY A 355 15.80 0.54 -16.20
CA GLY A 355 14.67 1.44 -15.97
C GLY A 355 14.52 1.70 -14.48
N ILE A 356 14.23 0.63 -13.74
CA ILE A 356 14.17 0.65 -12.27
C ILE A 356 15.21 -0.32 -11.71
N TYR A 357 15.89 0.12 -10.65
CA TYR A 357 16.68 -0.73 -9.76
C TYR A 357 16.11 -0.63 -8.35
N MET A 358 15.83 -1.77 -7.74
CA MET A 358 15.33 -1.88 -6.37
C MET A 358 16.00 -3.09 -5.74
N GLU A 359 16.79 -2.84 -4.71
CA GLU A 359 17.53 -3.89 -4.01
C GLU A 359 16.82 -4.41 -2.75
N ASP A 360 16.09 -3.56 -2.05
CA ASP A 360 15.41 -3.89 -0.79
C ASP A 360 14.12 -3.06 -0.58
N GLY A 361 13.36 -3.42 0.45
CA GLY A 361 12.17 -2.70 0.90
C GLY A 361 11.04 -3.60 1.41
N SER A 362 9.91 -2.98 1.79
CA SER A 362 8.66 -3.65 2.16
C SER A 362 7.50 -3.03 1.39
N GLY A 363 7.53 -3.30 0.09
CA GLY A 363 7.00 -2.48 -0.96
C GLY A 363 5.50 -2.58 -1.18
N GLY A 364 5.09 -1.59 -1.97
CA GLY A 364 3.72 -1.21 -2.26
C GLY A 364 3.37 -1.36 -3.74
N PHE A 365 3.17 -0.24 -4.46
CA PHE A 365 2.41 -0.25 -5.71
C PHE A 365 3.10 0.40 -6.92
N MET A 366 2.96 -0.17 -8.12
CA MET A 366 3.36 0.50 -9.37
C MET A 366 2.30 0.29 -10.46
N THR A 367 2.07 1.32 -11.26
CA THR A 367 1.19 1.21 -12.41
C THR A 367 1.57 2.08 -13.61
N ASP A 368 1.15 1.66 -14.79
CA ASP A 368 1.19 2.46 -16.03
C ASP A 368 2.61 2.91 -16.40
N LEU A 369 3.55 1.98 -16.37
CA LEU A 369 4.96 2.26 -16.65
C LEU A 369 5.34 1.71 -18.03
N TYR A 370 6.00 2.53 -18.84
CA TYR A 370 6.50 2.15 -20.16
C TYR A 370 8.02 2.14 -20.20
N PHE A 371 8.61 1.07 -20.73
CA PHE A 371 10.07 0.91 -20.81
C PHE A 371 10.49 0.67 -22.26
N SER A 372 11.50 1.39 -22.72
CA SER A 372 12.11 1.20 -24.04
C SER A 372 13.61 1.00 -23.94
N GLY A 373 14.09 -0.14 -24.45
CA GLY A 373 15.52 -0.49 -24.48
C GLY A 373 16.08 -0.94 -23.12
N GLY A 374 17.41 -0.81 -22.95
CA GLY A 374 18.12 -1.15 -21.71
C GLY A 374 18.46 -2.64 -21.55
N ASN A 375 19.33 -2.92 -20.57
CA ASN A 375 19.66 -4.27 -20.11
C ASN A 375 18.47 -4.87 -19.34
N PHE A 376 17.94 -4.09 -18.40
CA PHE A 376 16.76 -4.41 -17.62
C PHE A 376 15.71 -3.31 -17.79
N GLY A 377 14.48 -3.70 -18.09
CA GLY A 377 13.35 -2.79 -17.87
C GLY A 377 13.24 -2.47 -16.38
N ALA A 378 13.13 -3.52 -15.57
CA ALA A 378 13.22 -3.43 -14.13
C ALA A 378 14.01 -4.58 -13.51
N TYR A 379 14.83 -4.24 -12.51
CA TYR A 379 15.60 -5.18 -11.71
C TYR A 379 15.21 -5.03 -10.24
N PHE A 380 14.55 -6.07 -9.71
CA PHE A 380 13.72 -5.98 -8.50
C PHE A 380 14.14 -6.94 -7.40
N GLY A 381 14.10 -6.43 -6.17
CA GLY A 381 14.30 -7.15 -4.92
C GLY A 381 13.51 -6.48 -3.80
N ASN A 382 12.54 -7.17 -3.21
CA ASN A 382 11.68 -6.60 -2.17
C ASN A 382 10.92 -7.70 -1.42
N GLN A 383 10.53 -7.48 -0.17
CA GLN A 383 9.66 -8.43 0.55
C GLN A 383 8.40 -8.78 -0.25
N GLN A 384 7.63 -7.77 -0.64
CA GLN A 384 6.43 -7.96 -1.46
C GLN A 384 6.14 -6.73 -2.32
N PHE A 385 5.38 -6.95 -3.39
CA PHE A 385 4.91 -5.84 -4.22
C PHE A 385 3.69 -6.22 -5.07
N THR A 386 2.91 -5.21 -5.44
CA THR A 386 1.91 -5.32 -6.51
C THR A 386 2.26 -4.35 -7.65
N THR A 387 2.40 -4.89 -8.86
CA THR A 387 2.73 -4.11 -10.05
C THR A 387 1.75 -4.43 -11.16
N ARG A 388 1.12 -3.40 -11.75
CA ARG A 388 0.14 -3.61 -12.81
C ARG A 388 0.34 -2.73 -14.03
N ASN A 389 -0.09 -3.19 -15.21
CA ASN A 389 -0.09 -2.39 -16.43
C ASN A 389 1.31 -1.87 -16.85
N LEU A 390 2.33 -2.72 -16.76
CA LEU A 390 3.71 -2.38 -17.19
C LEU A 390 3.93 -2.86 -18.63
N LEU A 391 4.47 -1.99 -19.48
CA LEU A 391 4.72 -2.26 -20.90
C LEU A 391 6.20 -2.09 -21.24
N PHE A 392 6.83 -3.15 -21.75
CA PHE A 392 8.23 -3.20 -22.09
C PHE A 392 8.43 -3.40 -23.59
N ASN A 393 9.32 -2.61 -24.20
CA ASN A 393 9.64 -2.70 -25.61
C ASN A 393 11.15 -2.72 -25.86
N GLY A 394 11.66 -3.83 -26.39
CA GLY A 394 13.05 -3.95 -26.82
C GLY A 394 14.08 -4.00 -25.68
N CYS A 395 13.66 -4.34 -24.47
CA CYS A 395 14.56 -4.64 -23.35
C CYS A 395 15.30 -5.96 -23.62
N LYS A 396 16.55 -6.09 -23.16
CA LYS A 396 17.22 -7.41 -23.17
C LYS A 396 16.48 -8.37 -22.22
N THR A 397 16.26 -7.95 -20.99
CA THR A 397 15.35 -8.59 -20.03
C THR A 397 14.33 -7.56 -19.58
N ALA A 398 13.02 -7.83 -19.73
CA ALA A 398 12.00 -6.86 -19.31
C ALA A 398 11.95 -6.74 -17.77
N ILE A 399 11.83 -7.87 -17.08
CA ILE A 399 11.82 -7.91 -15.61
C ILE A 399 12.79 -8.99 -15.14
N GLN A 400 13.63 -8.68 -14.18
CA GLN A 400 14.32 -9.69 -13.39
C GLN A 400 14.04 -9.44 -11.91
N ILE A 401 13.43 -10.44 -11.26
CA ILE A 401 13.27 -10.47 -9.80
C ILE A 401 14.34 -11.41 -9.26
N PHE A 402 15.23 -10.87 -8.42
CA PHE A 402 16.35 -11.63 -7.88
C PHE A 402 16.14 -12.09 -6.43
N TRP A 403 15.22 -11.45 -5.71
CA TRP A 403 14.62 -11.99 -4.48
C TRP A 403 13.25 -11.37 -4.20
N ASP A 404 12.39 -12.14 -3.56
CA ASP A 404 11.19 -11.64 -2.91
C ASP A 404 10.71 -12.62 -1.83
N TRP A 405 9.71 -12.21 -1.06
CA TRP A 405 8.83 -13.17 -0.38
C TRP A 405 7.62 -13.45 -1.26
N GLY A 406 7.03 -12.41 -1.86
CA GLY A 406 6.26 -12.63 -3.08
C GLY A 406 5.63 -11.42 -3.75
N TRP A 407 5.31 -11.60 -5.03
CA TRP A 407 5.00 -10.51 -5.95
C TRP A 407 3.79 -10.82 -6.82
N THR A 408 2.91 -9.83 -7.03
CA THR A 408 1.81 -9.91 -8.01
C THR A 408 2.07 -9.00 -9.21
N LEU A 409 2.15 -9.62 -10.39
CA LEU A 409 2.36 -9.00 -11.69
C LEU A 409 1.06 -9.13 -12.50
N GLN A 410 0.38 -8.00 -12.73
CA GLN A 410 -0.88 -7.99 -13.49
C GLN A 410 -0.74 -7.14 -14.76
N GLY A 411 -1.31 -7.59 -15.88
CA GLY A 411 -1.33 -6.74 -17.08
C GLY A 411 0.05 -6.42 -17.64
N ILE A 412 1.02 -7.35 -17.52
CA ILE A 412 2.37 -7.15 -18.03
C ILE A 412 2.38 -7.39 -19.54
N ALA A 413 2.86 -6.42 -20.30
CA ALA A 413 3.04 -6.53 -21.73
C ALA A 413 4.53 -6.42 -22.08
N VAL A 414 5.09 -7.43 -22.75
CA VAL A 414 6.46 -7.39 -23.26
C VAL A 414 6.46 -7.60 -24.76
N VAL A 415 7.04 -6.65 -25.49
CA VAL A 415 7.00 -6.61 -26.96
C VAL A 415 8.40 -6.42 -27.52
N SER A 416 8.92 -7.42 -28.23
CA SER A 416 10.28 -7.41 -28.76
C SER A 416 11.37 -7.35 -27.66
N GLY A 417 12.48 -8.03 -27.86
CA GLY A 417 13.52 -8.18 -26.84
C GLY A 417 14.05 -9.61 -26.81
N THR A 418 14.81 -9.95 -25.76
CA THR A 418 15.36 -11.31 -25.62
C THR A 418 14.52 -12.13 -24.64
N THR A 419 14.42 -11.67 -23.40
CA THR A 419 13.75 -12.36 -22.30
C THR A 419 12.65 -11.48 -21.70
N GLY A 420 11.47 -12.04 -21.46
CA GLY A 420 10.40 -11.35 -20.75
C GLY A 420 10.72 -11.24 -19.26
N ILE A 421 10.45 -12.31 -18.51
CA ILE A 421 10.69 -12.35 -17.07
C ILE A 421 11.80 -13.35 -16.75
N THR A 422 12.77 -12.95 -15.96
CA THR A 422 13.75 -13.85 -15.35
C THR A 422 13.41 -14.02 -13.87
N VAL A 423 13.26 -15.28 -13.45
CA VAL A 423 13.00 -15.69 -12.07
C VAL A 423 14.18 -16.52 -11.59
N THR A 424 14.98 -15.99 -10.68
CA THR A 424 16.09 -16.74 -10.09
C THR A 424 15.65 -17.42 -8.80
N GLY A 425 15.45 -18.74 -8.87
CA GLY A 425 15.23 -19.60 -7.70
C GLY A 425 16.52 -19.88 -6.94
N GLY A 426 16.35 -20.38 -5.71
CA GLY A 426 17.45 -20.74 -4.81
C GLY A 426 17.48 -19.88 -3.56
N ALA A 427 16.69 -20.24 -2.55
CA ALA A 427 16.82 -19.65 -1.23
C ALA A 427 18.12 -20.15 -0.58
N ASP A 428 19.17 -19.33 -0.58
CA ASP A 428 20.31 -19.54 0.29
C ASP A 428 19.86 -19.33 1.75
N THR A 429 19.95 -20.39 2.55
CA THR A 429 19.57 -20.41 3.97
C THR A 429 20.59 -19.68 4.86
N SER A 430 21.78 -19.35 4.34
CA SER A 430 22.84 -18.69 5.10
C SER A 430 22.77 -17.15 5.11
N HIS A 431 21.86 -16.55 4.32
CA HIS A 431 21.71 -15.09 4.18
C HIS A 431 20.25 -14.60 4.20
N GLY A 432 19.35 -15.27 4.95
CA GLY A 432 17.96 -14.82 5.08
C GLY A 432 17.03 -15.18 3.90
N GLY A 433 17.35 -16.24 3.13
CA GLY A 433 16.48 -16.78 2.08
C GLY A 433 16.71 -16.19 0.69
N ALA A 434 17.96 -16.21 0.21
CA ALA A 434 18.44 -15.35 -0.87
C ALA A 434 17.97 -15.68 -2.32
N GLY A 435 16.68 -15.94 -2.54
CA GLY A 435 16.09 -16.11 -3.88
C GLY A 435 14.64 -15.64 -3.94
N VAL A 436 13.98 -15.85 -5.08
CA VAL A 436 12.54 -15.56 -5.23
C VAL A 436 11.73 -16.56 -4.40
N GLY A 437 10.84 -16.07 -3.54
CA GLY A 437 9.94 -16.90 -2.74
C GLY A 437 8.72 -17.33 -3.54
N ALA A 438 7.98 -16.36 -4.09
CA ALA A 438 6.65 -16.61 -4.61
C ALA A 438 6.18 -15.55 -5.63
N MET A 439 5.87 -15.93 -6.88
CA MET A 439 5.47 -14.97 -7.92
C MET A 439 4.17 -15.36 -8.62
N LEU A 440 3.24 -14.42 -8.75
CA LEU A 440 2.02 -14.57 -9.53
C LEU A 440 2.01 -13.63 -10.72
N ILE A 441 1.86 -14.18 -11.92
CA ILE A 441 1.71 -13.43 -13.17
C ILE A 441 0.30 -13.67 -13.70
N THR A 442 -0.47 -12.60 -13.92
CA THR A 442 -1.80 -12.72 -14.51
C THR A 442 -2.13 -11.66 -15.55
N ASP A 443 -3.05 -11.99 -16.46
CA ASP A 443 -3.60 -11.08 -17.47
C ASP A 443 -2.53 -10.44 -18.36
N SER A 444 -1.47 -11.19 -18.65
CA SER A 444 -0.24 -10.68 -19.25
C SER A 444 -0.03 -11.18 -20.68
N THR A 445 0.77 -10.46 -21.47
CA THR A 445 1.09 -10.80 -22.85
C THR A 445 2.58 -10.64 -23.16
N PHE A 446 3.18 -11.66 -23.76
CA PHE A 446 4.58 -11.70 -24.19
C PHE A 446 4.62 -11.89 -25.70
N SER A 447 5.33 -11.01 -26.42
CA SER A 447 5.29 -10.96 -27.89
C SER A 447 6.68 -10.82 -28.50
N ALA A 448 7.00 -11.70 -29.47
CA ALA A 448 8.23 -11.66 -30.26
C ALA A 448 9.53 -11.69 -29.41
N LEU A 449 9.64 -12.69 -28.53
CA LEU A 449 10.78 -12.89 -27.63
C LEU A 449 11.49 -14.21 -27.91
N ALA A 450 12.78 -14.29 -27.60
CA ALA A 450 13.46 -15.59 -27.57
C ALA A 450 12.87 -16.46 -26.45
N VAL A 451 12.68 -15.88 -25.25
CA VAL A 451 12.11 -16.56 -24.09
C VAL A 451 11.08 -15.67 -23.41
N GLY A 452 9.87 -16.19 -23.17
CA GLY A 452 8.84 -15.51 -22.41
C GLY A 452 9.22 -15.39 -20.92
N ILE A 453 9.32 -16.54 -20.24
CA ILE A 453 9.72 -16.64 -18.84
C ILE A 453 10.92 -17.60 -18.73
N SER A 454 12.01 -17.12 -18.15
CA SER A 454 13.21 -17.88 -17.86
C SER A 454 13.31 -18.13 -16.36
N THR A 455 13.43 -19.39 -15.95
CA THR A 455 13.40 -19.78 -14.54
C THR A 455 14.63 -20.60 -14.16
N SER A 456 14.92 -20.75 -12.86
CA SER A 456 15.94 -21.66 -12.33
C SER A 456 15.40 -22.48 -11.15
N LEU A 457 14.19 -22.99 -11.30
CA LEU A 457 13.33 -23.48 -10.23
C LEU A 457 13.29 -25.01 -10.15
N LEU A 458 13.74 -25.72 -11.20
CA LEU A 458 13.90 -27.17 -11.16
C LEU A 458 15.08 -27.64 -10.28
N THR A 459 15.92 -26.72 -9.81
CA THR A 459 17.06 -26.96 -8.91
C THR A 459 17.02 -26.02 -7.72
N GLY A 460 17.26 -26.54 -6.51
CA GLY A 460 17.30 -25.73 -5.28
C GLY A 460 15.99 -25.77 -4.48
N ALA A 461 15.82 -24.82 -3.55
CA ALA A 461 14.59 -24.67 -2.77
C ALA A 461 13.41 -24.24 -3.68
N PRO A 462 12.19 -24.76 -3.44
CA PRO A 462 11.08 -24.65 -4.38
C PRO A 462 10.40 -23.26 -4.38
N THR A 463 10.79 -22.34 -5.27
CA THR A 463 10.01 -21.09 -5.51
C THR A 463 8.62 -21.39 -6.06
N ASN A 464 7.59 -20.71 -5.53
CA ASN A 464 6.25 -20.79 -6.09
C ASN A 464 6.09 -19.85 -7.28
N VAL A 465 5.59 -20.34 -8.40
CA VAL A 465 5.24 -19.51 -9.56
C VAL A 465 3.87 -19.90 -10.07
N VAL A 466 2.99 -18.90 -10.25
CA VAL A 466 1.67 -19.06 -10.87
C VAL A 466 1.60 -18.16 -12.11
N VAL A 467 1.15 -18.72 -13.23
CA VAL A 467 0.92 -17.99 -14.49
C VAL A 467 -0.52 -18.23 -14.95
N GLN A 468 -1.34 -17.19 -14.97
CA GLN A 468 -2.77 -17.28 -15.27
C GLN A 468 -3.27 -16.27 -16.29
N ASN A 469 -4.11 -16.72 -17.22
CA ASN A 469 -4.64 -15.89 -18.31
C ASN A 469 -3.54 -15.11 -19.04
N THR A 470 -2.44 -15.79 -19.36
CA THR A 470 -1.25 -15.19 -19.98
C THR A 470 -1.04 -15.72 -21.40
N VAL A 471 -0.73 -14.83 -22.34
CA VAL A 471 -0.58 -15.16 -23.77
C VAL A 471 0.86 -14.93 -24.23
N PHE A 472 1.44 -15.91 -24.92
CA PHE A 472 2.74 -15.83 -25.56
C PHE A 472 2.54 -15.88 -27.08
N THR A 473 2.96 -14.85 -27.81
CA THR A 473 2.75 -14.72 -29.27
C THR A 473 4.10 -14.54 -29.98
N GLY A 474 4.45 -15.44 -30.90
CA GLY A 474 5.74 -15.37 -31.59
C GLY A 474 6.96 -15.54 -30.68
N CYS A 475 6.81 -16.16 -29.50
CA CYS A 475 7.93 -16.51 -28.64
C CYS A 475 8.57 -17.83 -29.10
N THR A 476 9.89 -17.94 -29.11
CA THR A 476 10.57 -19.24 -29.41
C THR A 476 10.29 -20.24 -28.29
N ILE A 477 10.45 -19.81 -27.04
CA ILE A 477 10.09 -20.60 -25.84
C ILE A 477 9.19 -19.75 -24.95
N ALA A 478 8.07 -20.30 -24.48
CA ALA A 478 7.17 -19.59 -23.58
C ALA A 478 7.72 -19.61 -22.14
N ILE A 479 8.07 -20.80 -21.63
CA ILE A 479 8.67 -20.98 -20.30
C ILE A 479 9.79 -22.02 -20.37
N GLN A 480 10.96 -21.70 -19.82
CA GLN A 480 12.10 -22.62 -19.70
C GLN A 480 12.72 -22.58 -18.32
N ASP A 481 13.38 -23.67 -17.95
CA ASP A 481 14.38 -23.68 -16.89
C ASP A 481 15.79 -23.64 -17.49
N VAL A 482 16.67 -22.81 -16.91
CA VAL A 482 18.04 -22.62 -17.41
C VAL A 482 19.09 -23.40 -16.63
N GLN A 483 18.80 -23.84 -15.41
CA GLN A 483 19.73 -24.64 -14.61
C GLN A 483 19.60 -26.12 -14.97
N VAL A 484 18.37 -26.60 -15.08
CA VAL A 484 18.06 -27.84 -15.80
C VAL A 484 17.64 -27.41 -17.19
N PRO A 485 18.48 -27.53 -18.23
CA PRO A 485 18.22 -26.96 -19.55
C PRO A 485 17.02 -27.64 -20.23
N GLN A 486 15.81 -27.23 -19.84
CA GLN A 486 14.55 -27.86 -20.16
C GLN A 486 13.52 -26.80 -20.56
N THR A 487 12.83 -27.04 -21.68
CA THR A 487 11.61 -26.30 -22.03
C THR A 487 10.45 -26.82 -21.19
N LEU A 488 9.83 -25.94 -20.41
CA LEU A 488 8.65 -26.25 -19.59
C LEU A 488 7.35 -26.02 -20.37
N VAL A 489 7.31 -24.94 -21.16
CA VAL A 489 6.20 -24.62 -22.07
C VAL A 489 6.79 -24.16 -23.40
N ALA A 490 6.47 -24.87 -24.47
CA ALA A 490 6.91 -24.51 -25.82
C ALA A 490 6.30 -23.17 -26.27
N GLY A 491 7.05 -22.43 -27.07
CA GLY A 491 6.54 -21.24 -27.76
C GLY A 491 5.74 -21.58 -29.01
N SER A 492 5.33 -20.56 -29.76
CA SER A 492 4.61 -20.69 -31.03
C SER A 492 4.78 -19.43 -31.87
N THR A 493 4.86 -19.60 -33.20
CA THR A 493 4.81 -18.48 -34.15
C THR A 493 3.44 -17.79 -34.20
N SER A 494 2.38 -18.51 -33.82
CA SER A 494 1.03 -17.95 -33.60
C SER A 494 0.91 -17.51 -32.14
N SER A 495 0.14 -18.22 -31.30
CA SER A 495 0.04 -17.92 -29.87
C SER A 495 -0.09 -19.19 -29.01
N VAL A 496 0.34 -19.09 -27.76
CA VAL A 496 0.11 -20.05 -26.67
C VAL A 496 -0.57 -19.30 -25.52
N LYS A 497 -1.78 -19.70 -25.14
CA LYS A 497 -2.49 -19.14 -24.00
C LYS A 497 -2.43 -20.11 -22.82
N LEU A 498 -1.86 -19.67 -21.71
CA LEU A 498 -1.92 -20.37 -20.44
C LEU A 498 -3.13 -19.87 -19.66
N ALA A 499 -4.17 -20.69 -19.56
CA ALA A 499 -5.31 -20.39 -18.71
C ALA A 499 -4.88 -20.36 -17.24
N SER A 500 -4.16 -21.40 -16.80
CA SER A 500 -3.55 -21.47 -15.48
C SER A 500 -2.47 -22.55 -15.45
N TRP A 501 -1.28 -22.17 -15.00
CA TRP A 501 -0.10 -23.00 -14.91
C TRP A 501 0.64 -22.65 -13.62
N GLY A 502 1.27 -23.62 -12.98
CA GLY A 502 2.05 -23.35 -11.79
C GLY A 502 3.14 -24.36 -11.48
N MET A 503 4.09 -23.90 -10.68
CA MET A 503 5.15 -24.69 -10.07
C MET A 503 5.25 -24.33 -8.58
N GLY A 504 5.26 -25.33 -7.72
CA GLY A 504 5.20 -25.13 -6.27
C GLY A 504 4.19 -26.04 -5.57
N ASN A 505 4.01 -25.82 -4.27
CA ASN A 505 3.14 -26.64 -3.42
C ASN A 505 1.65 -26.37 -3.68
N LEU A 506 0.91 -27.41 -4.07
CA LEU A 506 -0.54 -27.40 -4.27
C LEU A 506 -1.24 -28.16 -3.14
N VAL A 507 -2.15 -27.49 -2.45
CA VAL A 507 -3.12 -28.09 -1.53
C VAL A 507 -4.48 -28.07 -2.21
N GLN A 508 -5.19 -29.21 -2.25
CA GLN A 508 -6.43 -29.32 -3.00
C GLN A 508 -7.46 -30.22 -2.31
N GLY A 509 -8.72 -29.78 -2.31
CA GLY A 509 -9.85 -30.49 -1.69
C GLY A 509 -9.63 -30.72 -0.20
N THR A 510 -10.13 -31.83 0.34
CA THR A 510 -9.99 -32.15 1.77
C THR A 510 -8.58 -32.57 2.21
N SER A 511 -7.56 -32.46 1.34
CA SER A 511 -6.18 -32.78 1.70
C SER A 511 -5.58 -31.63 2.49
N SER A 512 -5.05 -31.90 3.68
CA SER A 512 -4.21 -30.95 4.41
C SER A 512 -2.73 -31.03 3.99
N THR A 513 -2.35 -32.03 3.19
CA THR A 513 -0.98 -32.24 2.73
C THR A 513 -0.78 -31.64 1.35
N ALA A 514 0.32 -30.89 1.19
CA ALA A 514 0.72 -30.31 -0.07
C ALA A 514 1.35 -31.34 -1.02
N SER A 515 1.10 -31.15 -2.32
CA SER A 515 1.76 -31.88 -3.40
C SER A 515 2.55 -30.92 -4.28
N PHE A 516 3.84 -31.16 -4.46
CA PHE A 516 4.66 -30.30 -5.31
C PHE A 516 4.30 -30.50 -6.79
N GLN A 517 3.99 -29.40 -7.47
CA GLN A 517 3.78 -29.36 -8.90
C GLN A 517 5.03 -28.86 -9.59
N SER A 518 5.58 -29.64 -10.53
CA SER A 518 6.72 -29.23 -11.35
C SER A 518 6.24 -28.74 -12.71
N GLY A 519 5.71 -27.51 -12.72
CA GLY A 519 5.31 -26.81 -13.94
C GLY A 519 4.15 -27.45 -14.70
N LYS A 520 2.97 -27.50 -14.08
CA LYS A 520 1.76 -28.12 -14.65
C LYS A 520 0.59 -27.16 -14.75
N THR A 521 -0.38 -27.50 -15.59
CA THR A 521 -1.70 -26.87 -15.54
C THR A 521 -2.34 -27.11 -14.17
N ILE A 522 -2.82 -26.04 -13.54
CA ILE A 522 -3.55 -26.11 -12.27
C ILE A 522 -4.95 -25.52 -12.44
N ALA A 523 -5.89 -25.88 -11.56
CA ALA A 523 -7.25 -25.37 -11.64
C ALA A 523 -7.28 -23.83 -11.48
N ALA A 524 -8.27 -23.22 -12.12
CA ALA A 524 -8.55 -21.79 -12.08
C ALA A 524 -10.03 -21.54 -11.80
N PRO A 525 -10.39 -20.46 -11.10
CA PRO A 525 -11.79 -20.09 -10.97
C PRO A 525 -12.37 -19.72 -12.33
N SER A 526 -13.65 -20.02 -12.51
CA SER A 526 -14.45 -19.25 -13.46
C SER A 526 -14.66 -17.87 -12.85
N ARG A 527 -13.85 -16.89 -13.26
CA ARG A 527 -13.87 -15.54 -12.68
C ARG A 527 -15.28 -14.95 -12.75
N ALA A 528 -15.77 -14.46 -11.61
CA ALA A 528 -17.04 -13.76 -11.55
C ALA A 528 -17.09 -12.60 -12.56
N ALA A 529 -18.16 -12.56 -13.37
CA ALA A 529 -18.29 -11.59 -14.47
C ALA A 529 -18.20 -10.13 -14.01
N SER A 530 -18.63 -9.84 -12.79
CA SER A 530 -18.57 -8.50 -12.19
C SER A 530 -17.14 -8.07 -11.80
N LEU A 531 -16.20 -9.00 -11.65
CA LEU A 531 -14.79 -8.73 -11.31
C LEU A 531 -13.88 -8.49 -12.51
N VAL A 532 -14.36 -8.77 -13.73
CA VAL A 532 -13.55 -8.76 -14.94
C VAL A 532 -14.04 -7.74 -15.96
N ASP A 533 -13.13 -7.31 -16.83
CA ASP A 533 -13.46 -6.61 -18.05
C ASP A 533 -14.09 -7.59 -19.05
N SER A 534 -15.35 -7.38 -19.40
CA SER A 534 -16.12 -8.32 -20.25
C SER A 534 -15.50 -8.57 -21.63
N SER A 535 -14.68 -7.64 -22.14
CA SER A 535 -14.06 -7.77 -23.47
C SER A 535 -12.80 -8.65 -23.47
N THR A 536 -12.13 -8.76 -22.33
CA THR A 536 -10.84 -9.46 -22.22
C THR A 536 -10.85 -10.62 -21.22
N ASN A 537 -11.84 -10.66 -20.32
CA ASN A 537 -11.89 -11.51 -19.13
C ASN A 537 -10.70 -11.29 -18.15
N ASN A 538 -9.96 -10.19 -18.30
CA ASN A 538 -8.95 -9.75 -17.35
C ASN A 538 -9.62 -9.17 -16.11
N PHE A 539 -9.00 -9.29 -14.94
CA PHE A 539 -9.50 -8.57 -13.78
C PHE A 539 -9.54 -7.06 -14.06
N PHE A 540 -10.60 -6.41 -13.59
CA PHE A 540 -10.79 -4.98 -13.81
C PHE A 540 -9.72 -4.17 -13.07
N THR A 541 -9.09 -3.22 -13.76
CA THR A 541 -8.04 -2.33 -13.21
C THR A 541 -8.20 -0.88 -13.63
N ARG A 542 -8.17 0.05 -12.68
CA ARG A 542 -8.36 1.49 -12.92
C ARG A 542 -7.30 2.27 -12.15
N SER A 543 -6.54 3.11 -12.84
CA SER A 543 -5.56 4.00 -12.21
C SER A 543 -6.20 5.22 -11.58
N ALA A 544 -5.48 5.81 -10.62
CA ALA A 544 -5.89 7.06 -10.01
C ALA A 544 -6.04 8.13 -11.10
N PRO A 545 -7.23 8.75 -11.25
CA PRO A 545 -7.42 9.79 -12.24
C PRO A 545 -6.56 11.00 -11.91
N THR A 546 -5.98 11.64 -12.93
CA THR A 546 -5.20 12.88 -12.74
C THR A 546 -6.05 14.13 -12.99
N TYR A 547 -7.22 13.95 -13.62
CA TYR A 547 -8.14 15.01 -14.01
C TYR A 547 -7.47 16.04 -14.92
N GLU A 548 -6.57 15.56 -15.79
CA GLU A 548 -5.72 16.41 -16.64
C GLU A 548 -6.51 17.27 -17.61
N ASP A 549 -7.63 16.76 -18.12
CA ASP A 549 -8.50 17.42 -19.10
C ASP A 549 -9.55 18.35 -18.46
N ILE A 550 -9.57 18.46 -17.13
CA ILE A 550 -10.55 19.27 -16.39
C ILE A 550 -10.03 20.69 -16.19
N ALA A 551 -10.88 21.68 -16.48
CA ALA A 551 -10.57 23.08 -16.23
C ALA A 551 -10.41 23.37 -14.74
N ALA A 552 -9.45 24.23 -14.36
CA ALA A 552 -9.22 24.63 -12.97
C ALA A 552 -10.46 25.21 -12.27
N SER A 553 -11.39 25.82 -13.03
CA SER A 553 -12.68 26.32 -12.51
C SER A 553 -13.61 25.23 -11.97
N SER A 554 -13.41 23.98 -12.38
CA SER A 554 -14.15 22.81 -11.89
C SER A 554 -13.48 22.16 -10.67
N MET A 555 -12.35 22.72 -10.21
CA MET A 555 -11.70 22.36 -8.96
C MET A 555 -12.14 23.30 -7.84
N VAL A 556 -12.53 22.74 -6.71
CA VAL A 556 -12.89 23.48 -5.50
C VAL A 556 -11.80 23.29 -4.46
N ASN A 557 -10.96 24.31 -4.27
CA ASN A 557 -10.00 24.33 -3.16
C ASN A 557 -10.76 24.56 -1.84
N ILE A 558 -10.77 23.54 -0.97
CA ILE A 558 -11.56 23.56 0.27
C ILE A 558 -11.13 24.64 1.28
N LYS A 559 -9.84 25.01 1.31
CA LYS A 559 -9.35 26.10 2.17
C LYS A 559 -9.88 27.46 1.71
N SER A 560 -10.06 27.63 0.40
CA SER A 560 -10.67 28.84 -0.16
C SER A 560 -12.17 28.93 0.16
N GLN A 561 -12.80 27.81 0.52
CA GLN A 561 -14.20 27.77 0.97
C GLN A 561 -14.36 27.95 2.49
N GLY A 562 -13.26 27.93 3.26
CA GLY A 562 -13.27 28.28 4.69
C GLY A 562 -12.66 27.24 5.63
N ALA A 563 -12.39 26.00 5.16
CA ALA A 563 -11.70 25.00 5.96
C ALA A 563 -10.29 25.48 6.34
N LYS A 564 -9.86 25.21 7.57
CA LYS A 564 -8.58 25.71 8.08
C LYS A 564 -7.44 24.73 7.82
N GLY A 565 -7.66 23.45 8.10
CA GLY A 565 -6.62 22.43 8.01
C GLY A 565 -5.41 22.74 8.90
N ASP A 566 -5.64 23.35 10.07
CA ASP A 566 -4.62 23.85 11.00
C ASP A 566 -4.34 22.91 12.18
N GLY A 567 -5.02 21.76 12.25
CA GLY A 567 -4.91 20.77 13.32
C GLY A 567 -5.63 21.14 14.61
N VAL A 568 -6.37 22.24 14.65
CA VAL A 568 -7.01 22.78 15.87
C VAL A 568 -8.48 23.13 15.65
N THR A 569 -8.78 23.83 14.56
CA THR A 569 -10.14 24.24 14.21
C THR A 569 -10.95 23.02 13.78
N ASP A 570 -12.17 22.91 14.30
CA ASP A 570 -13.11 21.87 13.88
C ASP A 570 -13.66 22.17 12.48
N ASP A 571 -13.17 21.44 11.49
CA ASP A 571 -13.51 21.60 10.09
C ASP A 571 -14.71 20.71 9.66
N SER A 572 -15.33 19.94 10.56
CA SER A 572 -16.42 18.99 10.23
C SER A 572 -17.56 19.63 9.43
N ALA A 573 -18.08 20.77 9.89
CA ALA A 573 -19.24 21.40 9.27
C ALA A 573 -18.93 21.96 7.88
N ILE A 574 -17.79 22.63 7.73
CA ILE A 574 -17.41 23.26 6.46
C ILE A 574 -17.03 22.20 5.41
N ILE A 575 -16.37 21.11 5.81
CA ILE A 575 -16.08 20.00 4.90
C ILE A 575 -17.38 19.40 4.37
N ASN A 576 -18.34 19.10 5.25
CA ASN A 576 -19.63 18.55 4.85
C ASN A 576 -20.40 19.48 3.89
N GLN A 577 -20.38 20.79 4.13
CA GLN A 577 -21.00 21.77 3.24
C GLN A 577 -20.36 21.78 1.85
N VAL A 578 -19.02 21.80 1.79
CA VAL A 578 -18.28 21.87 0.52
C VAL A 578 -18.45 20.59 -0.30
N LEU A 579 -18.33 19.42 0.33
CA LEU A 579 -18.51 18.13 -0.35
C LEU A 579 -19.92 18.00 -0.94
N ALA A 580 -20.96 18.40 -0.19
CA ALA A 580 -22.33 18.40 -0.68
C ALA A 580 -22.54 19.34 -1.88
N ALA A 581 -21.99 20.56 -1.82
CA ALA A 581 -22.09 21.53 -2.91
C ALA A 581 -21.32 21.07 -4.17
N ALA A 582 -20.12 20.51 -3.99
CA ALA A 582 -19.28 20.02 -5.07
C ALA A 582 -19.90 18.82 -5.78
N ALA A 583 -20.40 17.83 -5.03
CA ALA A 583 -21.10 16.68 -5.61
C ALA A 583 -22.32 17.10 -6.44
N LYS A 584 -23.09 18.10 -5.98
CA LYS A 584 -24.25 18.64 -6.72
C LYS A 584 -23.86 19.37 -8.01
N SER A 585 -22.68 19.98 -8.04
CA SER A 585 -22.16 20.75 -9.18
C SER A 585 -21.19 19.96 -10.06
N ASN A 586 -20.99 18.66 -9.79
CA ASN A 586 -20.02 17.80 -10.45
C ASN A 586 -18.59 18.37 -10.43
N SER A 587 -18.24 19.09 -9.36
CA SER A 587 -16.91 19.65 -9.15
C SER A 587 -16.02 18.70 -8.35
N ILE A 588 -14.70 18.83 -8.52
CA ILE A 588 -13.71 18.03 -7.79
C ILE A 588 -13.21 18.85 -6.61
N VAL A 589 -13.22 18.27 -5.40
CA VAL A 589 -12.74 18.95 -4.20
C VAL A 589 -11.25 18.65 -4.01
N PHE A 590 -10.44 19.69 -4.09
CA PHE A 590 -9.03 19.64 -3.75
C PHE A 590 -8.84 19.96 -2.27
N PHE A 591 -8.13 19.08 -1.57
CA PHE A 591 -7.64 19.28 -0.22
C PHE A 591 -6.15 19.66 -0.31
N PRO A 592 -5.79 20.95 -0.19
CA PRO A 592 -4.40 21.34 0.04
C PRO A 592 -3.89 20.70 1.33
N PHE A 593 -2.57 20.48 1.46
CA PHE A 593 -2.05 19.83 2.67
C PHE A 593 -2.45 20.61 3.92
N GLY A 594 -2.85 19.86 4.93
CA GLY A 594 -3.36 20.37 6.20
C GLY A 594 -3.77 19.21 7.09
N ILE A 595 -3.97 19.53 8.36
CA ILE A 595 -4.58 18.62 9.32
C ILE A 595 -5.98 19.18 9.60
N TYR A 596 -6.98 18.59 8.94
CA TYR A 596 -8.38 18.97 9.07
C TYR A 596 -8.95 18.21 10.27
N LEU A 597 -8.93 18.86 11.44
CA LEU A 597 -9.47 18.26 12.66
C LEU A 597 -11.00 18.18 12.54
N VAL A 598 -11.56 17.00 12.80
CA VAL A 598 -13.00 16.75 12.74
C VAL A 598 -13.48 16.21 14.07
N LYS A 599 -14.52 16.82 14.63
CA LYS A 599 -15.18 16.33 15.85
C LYS A 599 -16.50 15.64 15.57
N ASP A 600 -16.92 15.63 14.31
CA ASP A 600 -18.11 14.97 13.83
C ASP A 600 -17.88 14.30 12.46
N THR A 601 -18.75 13.36 12.10
CA THR A 601 -18.67 12.58 10.87
C THR A 601 -18.61 13.48 9.63
N VAL A 602 -17.57 13.27 8.82
CA VAL A 602 -17.48 13.78 7.44
C VAL A 602 -18.30 12.89 6.53
N LYS A 603 -19.29 13.46 5.86
CA LYS A 603 -20.20 12.80 4.93
C LYS A 603 -19.71 13.08 3.52
N VAL A 604 -19.37 12.02 2.79
CA VAL A 604 -18.97 12.08 1.38
C VAL A 604 -20.17 11.60 0.55
N PRO A 605 -21.00 12.52 0.02
CA PRO A 605 -22.19 12.15 -0.76
C PRO A 605 -21.80 11.55 -2.12
N VAL A 606 -22.68 10.72 -2.69
CA VAL A 606 -22.55 10.22 -4.06
C VAL A 606 -22.33 11.36 -5.05
N GLY A 607 -21.41 11.16 -6.00
CA GLY A 607 -20.95 12.15 -6.97
C GLY A 607 -19.69 12.90 -6.52
N SER A 608 -19.22 12.69 -5.28
CA SER A 608 -18.00 13.33 -4.79
C SER A 608 -16.75 12.82 -5.50
N ARG A 609 -15.87 13.76 -5.86
CA ARG A 609 -14.50 13.51 -6.29
C ARG A 609 -13.56 14.31 -5.42
N ILE A 610 -12.58 13.65 -4.81
CA ILE A 610 -11.71 14.23 -3.81
C ILE A 610 -10.26 13.91 -4.18
N VAL A 611 -9.40 14.92 -4.17
CA VAL A 611 -7.95 14.76 -4.34
C VAL A 611 -7.20 15.56 -3.28
N GLY A 612 -6.29 14.89 -2.56
CA GLY A 612 -5.42 15.54 -1.59
C GLY A 612 -4.06 15.95 -2.16
N GLN A 613 -3.37 16.83 -1.43
CA GLN A 613 -1.98 17.20 -1.68
C GLN A 613 -1.10 16.54 -0.61
N ALA A 614 -0.19 15.64 -1.00
CA ALA A 614 0.70 14.90 -0.10
C ALA A 614 -0.01 14.24 1.11
N TRP A 615 -1.04 13.42 0.86
CA TRP A 615 -1.82 12.73 1.91
C TRP A 615 -2.42 13.71 2.93
N SER A 616 -3.27 14.61 2.44
CA SER A 616 -3.97 15.58 3.28
C SER A 616 -4.82 14.89 4.36
N GLN A 617 -4.74 15.35 5.60
CA GLN A 617 -5.20 14.57 6.75
C GLN A 617 -6.57 15.01 7.23
N ILE A 618 -7.55 14.11 7.26
CA ILE A 618 -8.75 14.24 8.09
C ILE A 618 -8.46 13.53 9.42
N MET A 619 -8.42 14.30 10.51
CA MET A 619 -8.01 13.81 11.82
C MET A 619 -9.19 13.86 12.80
N ALA A 620 -9.67 12.70 13.22
CA ALA A 620 -10.75 12.60 14.20
C ALA A 620 -10.27 12.87 15.62
N SER A 621 -11.05 13.62 16.39
CA SER A 621 -10.87 13.76 17.83
C SER A 621 -12.17 14.14 18.54
N GLY A 622 -12.19 14.08 19.86
CA GLY A 622 -13.34 14.47 20.68
C GLY A 622 -14.33 13.34 20.97
N THR A 623 -15.33 13.67 21.79
CA THR A 623 -16.22 12.71 22.48
C THR A 623 -17.06 11.84 21.55
N ASN A 624 -17.40 12.33 20.34
CA ASN A 624 -18.18 11.59 19.36
C ASN A 624 -17.50 10.30 18.85
N PHE A 625 -16.18 10.17 19.06
CA PHE A 625 -15.39 9.03 18.63
C PHE A 625 -14.77 8.26 19.80
N GLN A 626 -15.13 8.55 21.05
CA GLN A 626 -14.49 7.94 22.23
C GLN A 626 -15.12 6.61 22.66
N ASP A 627 -16.41 6.40 22.36
CA ASP A 627 -17.17 5.27 22.87
C ASP A 627 -17.07 4.05 21.94
N MET A 628 -16.25 3.06 22.30
CA MET A 628 -16.14 1.81 21.54
C MET A 628 -17.42 0.97 21.53
N SER A 629 -18.34 1.19 22.47
CA SER A 629 -19.64 0.50 22.51
C SER A 629 -20.63 1.09 21.51
N GLN A 630 -20.37 2.31 21.03
CA GLN A 630 -21.14 3.01 20.00
C GLN A 630 -20.20 3.54 18.92
N PRO A 631 -19.57 2.64 18.13
CA PRO A 631 -18.62 3.04 17.13
C PRO A 631 -19.26 3.95 16.07
N ARG A 632 -18.47 4.91 15.58
CA ARG A 632 -18.95 5.98 14.71
C ARG A 632 -17.96 6.24 13.57
N ALA A 633 -18.49 6.33 12.35
CA ALA A 633 -17.74 6.72 11.16
C ALA A 633 -17.14 8.13 11.30
N VAL A 634 -15.83 8.24 11.10
CA VAL A 634 -15.11 9.50 10.91
C VAL A 634 -15.40 10.02 9.51
N VAL A 635 -15.18 9.19 8.49
CA VAL A 635 -15.60 9.45 7.11
C VAL A 635 -16.66 8.43 6.72
N LYS A 636 -17.83 8.90 6.33
CA LYS A 636 -18.93 8.10 5.81
C LYS A 636 -19.09 8.33 4.32
N VAL A 637 -18.75 7.32 3.52
CA VAL A 637 -18.78 7.37 2.05
C VAL A 637 -20.09 6.80 1.53
N GLY A 638 -20.98 7.69 1.09
CA GLY A 638 -22.36 7.37 0.79
C GLY A 638 -23.15 6.90 2.01
N THR A 639 -24.40 6.54 1.78
CA THR A 639 -25.30 5.86 2.72
C THR A 639 -25.70 4.50 2.16
N ALA A 640 -26.12 3.56 3.01
CA ALA A 640 -26.54 2.24 2.56
C ALA A 640 -27.65 2.36 1.48
N GLY A 641 -27.48 1.63 0.38
CA GLY A 641 -28.36 1.70 -0.80
C GLY A 641 -28.00 2.76 -1.84
N ASP A 642 -27.06 3.66 -1.54
CA ASP A 642 -26.56 4.62 -2.52
C ASP A 642 -25.86 3.92 -3.69
N ASN A 643 -26.13 4.37 -4.91
CA ASN A 643 -25.50 3.89 -6.13
C ASN A 643 -24.95 5.09 -6.93
N GLY A 644 -23.66 5.07 -7.29
CA GLY A 644 -23.08 6.14 -8.09
C GLY A 644 -21.56 6.15 -8.15
N VAL A 645 -21.02 7.35 -8.40
CA VAL A 645 -19.59 7.62 -8.52
C VAL A 645 -19.06 8.18 -7.21
N ILE A 646 -17.93 7.64 -6.74
CA ILE A 646 -17.08 8.22 -5.71
C ILE A 646 -15.64 8.02 -6.13
N GLU A 647 -14.84 9.08 -6.11
CA GLU A 647 -13.39 9.01 -6.37
C GLU A 647 -12.65 9.73 -5.26
N ILE A 648 -11.76 9.03 -4.57
CA ILE A 648 -10.96 9.60 -3.48
C ILE A 648 -9.49 9.25 -3.73
N SER A 649 -8.61 10.26 -3.82
CA SER A 649 -7.18 10.05 -3.98
C SER A 649 -6.33 10.91 -3.06
N ASP A 650 -5.16 10.38 -2.68
CA ASP A 650 -4.09 11.11 -1.99
C ASP A 650 -4.52 11.75 -0.65
N MET A 651 -5.36 11.05 0.11
CA MET A 651 -5.83 11.45 1.45
C MET A 651 -5.23 10.60 2.58
N MET A 652 -5.27 11.11 3.80
CA MET A 652 -4.99 10.35 5.02
C MET A 652 -6.16 10.48 5.98
N ILE A 653 -6.69 9.37 6.47
CA ILE A 653 -7.66 9.37 7.57
C ILE A 653 -6.94 8.91 8.84
N THR A 654 -7.02 9.72 9.90
CA THR A 654 -6.24 9.50 11.13
C THR A 654 -7.01 9.98 12.35
N VAL A 655 -6.42 9.82 13.54
CA VAL A 655 -7.02 10.14 14.83
C VAL A 655 -6.04 10.87 15.75
N SER A 656 -6.57 11.61 16.72
CA SER A 656 -5.80 12.25 17.80
C SER A 656 -6.38 11.92 19.17
N GLY A 657 -5.60 11.19 19.97
CA GLY A 657 -5.92 10.73 21.32
C GLY A 657 -6.71 9.42 21.36
N GLY A 658 -7.29 9.13 22.53
CA GLY A 658 -8.10 7.93 22.76
C GLY A 658 -9.47 8.02 22.12
N THR A 659 -9.55 7.71 20.82
CA THR A 659 -10.79 7.68 20.01
C THR A 659 -11.28 6.25 19.79
N ALA A 660 -11.47 5.50 20.87
CA ALA A 660 -11.75 4.07 20.81
C ALA A 660 -13.00 3.68 19.99
N GLY A 661 -13.96 4.59 19.78
CA GLY A 661 -15.15 4.41 18.94
C GLY A 661 -14.97 4.81 17.47
N ALA A 662 -13.81 5.31 17.05
CA ALA A 662 -13.62 5.73 15.66
C ALA A 662 -13.68 4.54 14.68
N VAL A 663 -14.56 4.64 13.69
CA VAL A 663 -14.47 3.88 12.42
C VAL A 663 -13.90 4.83 11.39
N LEU A 664 -12.64 4.67 10.98
CA LEU A 664 -11.97 5.71 10.17
C LEU A 664 -12.71 5.93 8.84
N ILE A 665 -13.04 4.86 8.12
CA ILE A 665 -13.86 4.93 6.91
C ILE A 665 -14.99 3.90 6.97
N GLU A 666 -16.23 4.37 6.87
CA GLU A 666 -17.41 3.55 6.57
C GLU A 666 -17.80 3.75 5.11
N TRP A 667 -17.68 2.69 4.30
CA TRP A 667 -17.93 2.69 2.86
C TRP A 667 -19.26 2.01 2.55
N ASN A 668 -20.22 2.80 2.07
CA ASN A 668 -21.59 2.37 1.84
C ASN A 668 -21.99 2.32 0.36
N VAL A 669 -21.39 3.18 -0.44
CA VAL A 669 -21.77 3.37 -1.84
C VAL A 669 -21.54 2.11 -2.67
N HIS A 670 -22.50 1.83 -3.55
CA HIS A 670 -22.34 0.89 -4.65
C HIS A 670 -22.00 1.66 -5.93
N GLN A 671 -21.20 1.07 -6.80
CA GLN A 671 -20.78 1.66 -8.06
C GLN A 671 -21.97 1.74 -9.03
N SER A 672 -22.05 2.81 -9.83
CA SER A 672 -22.99 2.91 -10.97
C SER A 672 -22.42 2.34 -12.26
N THR A 673 -21.11 2.42 -12.43
CA THR A 673 -20.33 1.75 -13.49
C THR A 673 -19.15 1.01 -12.87
N GLN A 674 -18.59 0.01 -13.53
CA GLN A 674 -17.48 -0.78 -12.98
C GLN A 674 -16.30 0.12 -12.58
N GLY A 675 -15.86 0.07 -11.33
CA GLY A 675 -14.78 0.89 -10.78
C GLY A 675 -15.12 2.37 -10.53
N SER A 676 -16.40 2.76 -10.55
CA SER A 676 -16.81 4.15 -10.30
C SER A 676 -16.90 4.53 -8.83
N ALA A 677 -16.96 3.56 -7.91
CA ALA A 677 -16.81 3.77 -6.48
C ALA A 677 -15.42 3.31 -6.08
N ALA A 678 -14.47 4.25 -5.98
CA ALA A 678 -13.05 3.93 -5.98
C ALA A 678 -12.19 4.86 -5.11
N MET A 679 -11.09 4.31 -4.60
CA MET A 679 -10.13 5.00 -3.75
C MET A 679 -8.70 4.57 -4.07
N TRP A 680 -7.80 5.55 -4.20
CA TRP A 680 -6.39 5.36 -4.54
C TRP A 680 -5.47 6.10 -3.59
N ASN A 681 -4.30 5.52 -3.27
CA ASN A 681 -3.23 6.21 -2.54
C ASN A 681 -3.75 6.91 -1.26
N THR A 682 -4.78 6.35 -0.64
CA THR A 682 -5.48 6.94 0.51
C THR A 682 -5.33 5.98 1.66
N ASN A 683 -4.71 6.45 2.74
CA ASN A 683 -4.22 5.58 3.79
C ASN A 683 -4.94 5.88 5.11
N MET A 684 -5.07 4.86 5.95
CA MET A 684 -5.54 4.99 7.32
C MET A 684 -4.33 4.84 8.25
N ARG A 685 -4.13 5.82 9.12
CA ARG A 685 -3.01 5.83 10.08
C ARG A 685 -3.53 6.03 11.50
N VAL A 686 -3.36 5.05 12.36
CA VAL A 686 -3.75 5.13 13.77
C VAL A 686 -2.50 5.32 14.64
N GLY A 687 -2.22 6.58 14.99
CA GLY A 687 -1.10 6.95 15.85
C GLY A 687 0.26 7.11 15.15
N GLY A 688 1.34 7.07 15.94
CA GLY A 688 2.73 7.07 15.44
C GLY A 688 3.22 8.36 14.79
N ALA A 689 2.45 9.45 14.86
CA ALA A 689 2.75 10.71 14.21
C ALA A 689 2.55 11.91 15.13
N ARG A 690 3.30 12.98 14.92
CA ARG A 690 3.12 14.23 15.68
C ARG A 690 1.70 14.79 15.48
N GLY A 691 1.11 15.25 16.57
CA GLY A 691 -0.29 15.71 16.61
C GLY A 691 -1.31 14.61 16.92
N SER A 692 -0.94 13.33 16.80
CA SER A 692 -1.84 12.21 17.14
C SER A 692 -2.03 11.99 18.64
N GLN A 693 -1.14 12.52 19.50
CA GLN A 693 -1.09 12.20 20.93
C GLN A 693 -0.92 10.70 21.24
N LEU A 694 -0.47 9.93 20.24
CA LEU A 694 -0.26 8.48 20.26
C LEU A 694 1.19 8.16 19.86
N GLN A 695 2.12 8.95 20.41
CA GLN A 695 3.56 8.87 20.17
C GLN A 695 4.26 8.11 21.31
N ALA A 696 5.57 7.85 21.19
CA ALA A 696 6.32 7.07 22.17
C ALA A 696 6.26 7.63 23.60
N ALA A 697 6.13 8.96 23.74
CA ALA A 697 5.94 9.60 25.04
C ALA A 697 4.60 9.26 25.70
N ASN A 698 3.55 9.00 24.92
CA ASN A 698 2.20 8.72 25.40
C ASN A 698 1.95 7.20 25.52
N CYS A 699 2.36 6.46 24.49
CA CYS A 699 2.08 5.06 24.26
C CYS A 699 3.36 4.20 24.16
N PRO A 700 4.27 4.24 25.15
CA PRO A 700 5.49 3.45 25.12
C PRO A 700 5.18 1.95 25.16
N LYS A 701 5.94 1.15 24.41
CA LYS A 701 5.88 -0.31 24.49
C LYS A 701 6.13 -0.84 25.90
N LEU A 702 5.65 -2.05 26.19
CA LEU A 702 5.94 -2.78 27.43
C LEU A 702 5.56 -2.00 28.71
N SER A 703 4.50 -1.19 28.62
CA SER A 703 4.03 -0.39 29.75
C SER A 703 3.37 -1.20 30.88
N GLY A 704 3.13 -2.51 30.65
CA GLY A 704 2.56 -3.44 31.62
C GLY A 704 1.04 -3.37 31.77
N ALA A 705 0.38 -2.41 31.13
CA ALA A 705 -1.08 -2.28 31.14
C ALA A 705 -1.58 -1.55 29.89
N VAL A 706 -2.82 -1.83 29.47
CA VAL A 706 -3.47 -1.06 28.40
C VAL A 706 -3.75 0.35 28.91
N LYS A 707 -3.18 1.35 28.23
CA LYS A 707 -3.51 2.75 28.47
C LYS A 707 -4.75 3.13 27.64
N SER A 708 -5.82 3.56 28.31
CA SER A 708 -7.06 3.99 27.62
C SER A 708 -6.83 5.11 26.60
N ALA A 709 -5.90 6.02 26.88
CA ALA A 709 -5.50 7.09 25.95
C ALA A 709 -4.85 6.57 24.65
N CYS A 710 -4.39 5.31 24.62
CA CYS A 710 -3.79 4.66 23.46
C CYS A 710 -4.78 3.75 22.71
N VAL A 711 -6.03 3.64 23.17
CA VAL A 711 -7.09 2.92 22.47
C VAL A 711 -7.77 3.86 21.49
N ALA A 712 -7.44 3.71 20.21
CA ALA A 712 -7.48 4.81 19.25
C ALA A 712 -8.45 4.58 18.08
N ALA A 713 -8.86 3.34 17.78
CA ALA A 713 -9.86 3.07 16.75
C ALA A 713 -10.59 1.76 16.99
N SER A 714 -11.89 1.72 16.65
CA SER A 714 -12.69 0.49 16.64
C SER A 714 -12.46 -0.32 15.37
N LEU A 715 -12.33 0.36 14.22
CA LEU A 715 -12.16 -0.22 12.89
C LEU A 715 -11.53 0.81 11.93
N GLN A 716 -10.61 0.39 11.06
CA GLN A 716 -10.00 1.31 10.10
C GLN A 716 -10.84 1.47 8.82
N LEU A 717 -11.27 0.36 8.20
CA LEU A 717 -12.10 0.41 6.98
C LEU A 717 -13.24 -0.60 7.04
N HIS A 718 -14.47 -0.13 6.80
CA HIS A 718 -15.67 -0.95 6.75
C HIS A 718 -16.32 -0.88 5.37
N LEU A 719 -16.22 -1.96 4.58
CA LEU A 719 -17.00 -2.12 3.36
C LEU A 719 -18.33 -2.81 3.70
N THR A 720 -19.38 -2.01 3.84
CA THR A 720 -20.70 -2.48 4.28
C THR A 720 -21.37 -3.39 3.25
N SER A 721 -22.42 -4.10 3.65
CA SER A 721 -23.04 -5.15 2.84
C SER A 721 -23.56 -4.73 1.46
N SER A 722 -24.14 -3.53 1.34
CA SER A 722 -24.67 -3.02 0.07
C SER A 722 -23.62 -2.37 -0.82
N SER A 723 -22.38 -2.25 -0.35
CA SER A 723 -21.35 -1.50 -1.05
C SER A 723 -20.67 -2.29 -2.16
N SER A 724 -19.90 -1.59 -2.99
CA SER A 724 -18.89 -2.13 -3.89
C SER A 724 -17.69 -1.20 -3.86
N ALA A 725 -16.47 -1.69 -4.07
CA ALA A 725 -15.30 -0.81 -4.01
C ALA A 725 -14.17 -1.25 -4.95
N TYR A 726 -13.52 -0.28 -5.59
CA TYR A 726 -12.21 -0.44 -6.21
C TYR A 726 -11.17 0.27 -5.35
N LEU A 727 -10.29 -0.48 -4.70
CA LEU A 727 -9.30 0.03 -3.76
C LEU A 727 -7.90 -0.28 -4.27
N GLU A 728 -7.03 0.72 -4.30
CA GLU A 728 -5.68 0.56 -4.83
C GLU A 728 -4.65 1.34 -4.01
N ASN A 729 -3.55 0.68 -3.64
CA ASN A 729 -2.49 1.24 -2.80
C ASN A 729 -3.04 1.86 -1.51
N ILE A 730 -3.80 1.06 -0.76
CA ILE A 730 -4.42 1.45 0.51
C ILE A 730 -3.68 0.75 1.64
N TRP A 731 -3.19 1.55 2.59
CA TRP A 731 -2.54 1.05 3.80
C TRP A 731 -3.36 1.40 5.05
N ALA A 732 -3.82 0.37 5.77
CA ALA A 732 -4.52 0.47 7.04
C ALA A 732 -3.57 0.14 8.21
N TRP A 733 -2.78 1.12 8.62
CA TRP A 733 -1.70 0.93 9.58
C TRP A 733 -2.04 1.45 10.98
N THR A 734 -1.98 0.56 11.95
CA THR A 734 -1.92 0.93 13.37
C THR A 734 -0.46 1.00 13.79
N ALA A 735 -0.06 2.14 14.36
CA ALA A 735 1.35 2.43 14.52
C ALA A 735 2.07 1.44 15.45
N ASP A 736 3.05 0.72 14.90
CA ASP A 736 3.98 -0.12 15.66
C ASP A 736 5.18 0.67 16.19
N HIS A 737 5.49 1.84 15.58
CA HIS A 737 6.55 2.76 15.99
C HIS A 737 6.22 4.25 15.75
N ASP A 738 7.00 5.14 16.37
CA ASP A 738 6.88 6.59 16.24
C ASP A 738 7.69 7.16 15.07
N LEU A 739 7.03 7.77 14.09
CA LEU A 739 7.61 8.29 12.85
C LEU A 739 8.25 9.68 12.96
N ASP A 740 8.11 10.38 14.09
CA ASP A 740 8.57 11.77 14.21
C ASP A 740 9.66 11.94 15.29
N ILE A 741 10.33 10.83 15.64
CA ILE A 741 11.55 10.80 16.46
C ILE A 741 12.63 9.95 15.76
N THR A 742 13.89 10.35 15.88
CA THR A 742 15.01 9.69 15.18
C THR A 742 15.17 8.21 15.54
N SER A 743 14.90 7.83 16.80
CA SER A 743 15.03 6.44 17.25
C SER A 743 13.96 5.50 16.70
N GLN A 744 12.87 6.05 16.13
CA GLN A 744 11.70 5.30 15.67
C GLN A 744 11.26 4.25 16.69
N ALA A 745 11.12 4.68 17.95
CA ALA A 745 10.83 3.76 19.05
C ALA A 745 9.48 3.07 18.82
N GLN A 746 9.44 1.77 19.10
CA GLN A 746 8.21 0.97 19.08
C GLN A 746 7.21 1.44 20.16
N ILE A 747 5.92 1.36 19.85
CA ILE A 747 4.82 1.88 20.66
C ILE A 747 3.64 0.90 20.77
N ASP A 748 2.82 1.08 21.81
CA ASP A 748 1.58 0.33 22.06
C ASP A 748 0.36 1.19 21.70
N VAL A 749 -0.08 1.16 20.43
CA VAL A 749 -1.33 1.80 19.98
C VAL A 749 -2.35 0.72 19.63
N TYR A 750 -3.58 0.87 20.11
CA TYR A 750 -4.62 -0.16 19.96
C TYR A 750 -5.69 0.30 18.96
N SER A 751 -5.78 -0.41 17.83
CA SER A 751 -6.93 -0.44 16.94
C SER A 751 -7.58 -1.81 16.99
N GLY A 752 -8.91 -1.86 17.03
CA GLY A 752 -9.63 -3.13 17.15
C GLY A 752 -9.51 -3.98 15.90
N ARG A 753 -9.75 -3.39 14.74
CA ARG A 753 -9.99 -4.08 13.47
C ARG A 753 -9.36 -3.31 12.31
N GLY A 754 -8.78 -4.03 11.36
CA GLY A 754 -8.22 -3.46 10.14
C GLY A 754 -9.30 -3.16 9.11
N ILE A 755 -9.46 -4.09 8.16
CA ILE A 755 -10.40 -3.99 7.04
C ILE A 755 -11.48 -5.06 7.18
N LEU A 756 -12.74 -4.63 7.33
CA LEU A 756 -13.93 -5.48 7.36
C LEU A 756 -14.68 -5.38 6.04
N ILE A 757 -14.93 -6.52 5.42
CA ILE A 757 -15.63 -6.65 4.14
C ILE A 757 -16.91 -7.47 4.36
N GLU A 758 -18.05 -6.80 4.29
CA GLU A 758 -19.39 -7.44 4.25
C GLU A 758 -20.03 -7.30 2.87
N SER A 759 -19.41 -6.48 2.01
CA SER A 759 -19.82 -6.20 0.64
C SER A 759 -20.19 -7.47 -0.14
N LYS A 760 -21.35 -7.41 -0.81
CA LYS A 760 -21.75 -8.43 -1.80
C LYS A 760 -21.03 -8.28 -3.14
N GLY A 761 -20.25 -7.20 -3.28
CA GLY A 761 -19.37 -6.96 -4.40
C GLY A 761 -20.05 -6.26 -5.59
N PRO A 762 -19.28 -6.06 -6.67
CA PRO A 762 -17.89 -6.50 -6.80
C PRO A 762 -16.92 -5.61 -6.00
N THR A 763 -15.90 -6.23 -5.43
CA THR A 763 -14.88 -5.53 -4.64
C THR A 763 -13.49 -5.94 -5.11
N TRP A 764 -12.60 -4.97 -5.36
CA TRP A 764 -11.20 -5.18 -5.70
C TRP A 764 -10.29 -4.47 -4.70
N LEU A 765 -9.30 -5.20 -4.21
CA LEU A 765 -8.22 -4.68 -3.37
C LEU A 765 -6.89 -4.97 -4.06
N TRP A 766 -6.32 -3.94 -4.69
CA TRP A 766 -5.04 -4.02 -5.39
C TRP A 766 -3.91 -3.45 -4.54
N GLY A 767 -2.96 -4.31 -4.14
CA GLY A 767 -1.80 -3.91 -3.35
C GLY A 767 -2.17 -3.23 -2.03
N THR A 768 -3.11 -3.81 -1.28
CA THR A 768 -3.55 -3.26 0.01
C THR A 768 -2.82 -3.93 1.17
N ALA A 769 -2.55 -3.18 2.23
CA ALA A 769 -1.97 -3.70 3.47
C ALA A 769 -2.83 -3.30 4.67
N SER A 770 -2.95 -4.19 5.65
CA SER A 770 -3.61 -3.90 6.93
C SER A 770 -2.81 -4.52 8.07
N GLU A 771 -2.41 -3.72 9.05
CA GLU A 771 -1.39 -4.14 10.01
C GLU A 771 -1.68 -3.69 11.43
N HIS A 772 -1.28 -4.55 12.37
CA HIS A 772 -1.21 -4.32 13.81
C HIS A 772 -2.55 -4.04 14.52
N ASN A 773 -3.65 -4.55 13.98
CA ASN A 773 -4.96 -4.48 14.62
C ASN A 773 -5.17 -5.67 15.57
N VAL A 774 -5.87 -5.48 16.68
CA VAL A 774 -5.98 -6.45 17.78
C VAL A 774 -6.74 -7.73 17.39
N LEU A 775 -7.85 -7.62 16.68
CA LEU A 775 -8.73 -8.76 16.36
C LEU A 775 -8.37 -9.41 15.03
N TYR A 776 -8.28 -8.60 13.98
CA TYR A 776 -7.95 -9.06 12.64
C TYR A 776 -7.41 -7.93 11.78
N GLN A 777 -6.58 -8.30 10.80
CA GLN A 777 -6.13 -7.40 9.76
C GLN A 777 -7.15 -7.31 8.63
N TYR A 778 -7.62 -8.46 8.12
CA TYR A 778 -8.73 -8.53 7.17
C TYR A 778 -9.82 -9.48 7.69
N ALA A 779 -11.09 -9.09 7.54
CA ALA A 779 -12.22 -9.98 7.75
C ALA A 779 -13.20 -9.91 6.58
N LEU A 780 -13.61 -11.08 6.08
CA LEU A 780 -14.71 -11.24 5.13
C LEU A 780 -15.86 -11.88 5.88
N SER A 781 -16.94 -11.12 6.05
CA SER A 781 -18.05 -11.48 6.95
C SER A 781 -19.34 -11.42 6.16
N ASN A 782 -19.88 -12.59 5.81
CA ASN A 782 -20.98 -12.69 4.86
C ASN A 782 -20.66 -12.02 3.50
N ALA A 783 -19.39 -11.91 3.11
CA ALA A 783 -19.01 -11.29 1.85
C ALA A 783 -19.38 -12.20 0.67
N ASN A 784 -19.45 -11.64 -0.53
CA ASN A 784 -19.55 -12.44 -1.74
C ASN A 784 -18.41 -12.06 -2.70
N THR A 785 -18.71 -11.40 -3.81
CA THR A 785 -17.76 -11.30 -4.92
C THR A 785 -16.59 -10.35 -4.63
N THR A 786 -15.44 -10.91 -4.23
CA THR A 786 -14.27 -10.14 -3.76
C THR A 786 -12.96 -10.65 -4.38
N PHE A 787 -12.16 -9.71 -4.88
CA PHE A 787 -10.78 -9.93 -5.33
C PHE A 787 -9.79 -9.20 -4.42
N LEU A 788 -8.72 -9.89 -4.03
CA LEU A 788 -7.63 -9.36 -3.22
C LEU A 788 -6.29 -9.73 -3.86
N GLY A 789 -5.40 -8.77 -4.16
CA GLY A 789 -4.10 -9.09 -4.75
C GLY A 789 -3.09 -7.94 -4.86
N LEU A 790 -1.84 -8.08 -4.41
CA LEU A 790 -1.49 -8.87 -3.22
C LEU A 790 -2.03 -8.16 -1.97
N ILE A 791 -2.40 -8.93 -0.95
CA ILE A 791 -2.62 -8.39 0.41
C ILE A 791 -1.43 -8.66 1.32
N GLN A 792 -1.14 -7.73 2.23
CA GLN A 792 -0.10 -7.91 3.24
C GLN A 792 -0.61 -7.58 4.65
N THR A 793 -0.13 -8.35 5.64
CA THR A 793 -0.51 -8.18 7.05
C THR A 793 0.64 -8.41 8.03
N GLU A 794 0.61 -7.72 9.16
CA GLU A 794 1.39 -8.02 10.36
C GLU A 794 0.53 -8.05 11.62
N SER A 795 0.78 -9.02 12.51
CA SER A 795 0.20 -9.02 13.86
C SER A 795 0.82 -7.90 14.73
N PRO A 796 0.07 -7.31 15.68
CA PRO A 796 0.61 -6.27 16.55
C PRO A 796 1.70 -6.83 17.46
N TYR A 797 2.83 -6.12 17.57
CA TYR A 797 4.04 -6.65 18.21
C TYR A 797 3.89 -6.90 19.71
N PHE A 798 2.95 -6.21 20.36
CA PHE A 798 2.67 -6.37 21.78
C PHE A 798 1.89 -7.66 22.11
N GLN A 799 1.17 -8.26 21.15
CA GLN A 799 0.42 -9.49 21.43
C GLN A 799 1.38 -10.62 21.81
N PRO A 800 1.09 -11.38 22.88
CA PRO A 800 -0.21 -11.57 23.55
C PRO A 800 -0.46 -10.66 24.78
N ALA A 801 0.19 -9.51 24.93
CA ALA A 801 0.03 -8.61 26.08
C ALA A 801 -0.53 -7.23 25.65
N PRO A 802 -1.86 -7.03 25.64
CA PRO A 802 -2.91 -7.98 26.00
C PRO A 802 -3.23 -8.97 24.87
N LYS A 803 -3.95 -10.05 25.20
CA LYS A 803 -4.49 -11.03 24.25
C LYS A 803 -5.70 -10.42 23.54
N ALA A 804 -5.93 -10.79 22.29
CA ALA A 804 -7.21 -10.54 21.66
C ALA A 804 -8.34 -11.24 22.47
N PRO A 805 -9.53 -10.62 22.64
CA PRO A 805 -9.99 -9.39 22.01
C PRO A 805 -9.65 -8.09 22.75
N LEU A 806 -8.98 -8.16 23.90
CA LEU A 806 -8.74 -6.97 24.74
C LEU A 806 -7.84 -5.95 24.02
N PRO A 807 -8.13 -4.64 24.16
CA PRO A 807 -9.10 -4.03 25.08
C PRO A 807 -10.51 -3.82 24.50
N PHE A 808 -10.85 -4.42 23.35
CA PHE A 808 -12.09 -4.14 22.65
C PHE A 808 -13.23 -5.05 23.07
N THR A 809 -14.44 -4.49 23.06
CA THR A 809 -15.67 -5.26 23.21
C THR A 809 -16.11 -5.86 21.88
N LEU A 810 -16.63 -7.08 21.93
CA LEU A 810 -17.20 -7.79 20.78
C LEU A 810 -18.68 -7.43 20.58
N GLY A 811 -19.21 -7.69 19.39
CA GLY A 811 -20.64 -7.63 19.10
C GLY A 811 -21.09 -6.39 18.33
N ASN A 812 -20.21 -5.41 18.12
CA ASN A 812 -20.50 -4.22 17.32
C ASN A 812 -20.29 -4.44 15.82
N PHE A 813 -19.50 -5.45 15.44
CA PHE A 813 -19.21 -5.81 14.06
C PHE A 813 -19.50 -7.29 13.84
N ALA A 814 -20.04 -7.63 12.67
CA ALA A 814 -20.47 -8.99 12.38
C ALA A 814 -19.29 -9.97 12.34
N ASN A 815 -19.47 -11.12 12.99
CA ASN A 815 -18.48 -12.20 13.04
C ASN A 815 -17.11 -11.75 13.59
N ASP A 816 -17.10 -10.91 14.62
CA ASP A 816 -15.85 -10.68 15.34
C ASP A 816 -15.31 -11.99 15.95
N PRO A 817 -14.00 -12.28 15.81
CA PRO A 817 -13.40 -13.46 16.39
C PRO A 817 -13.38 -13.35 17.93
N SER A 818 -13.99 -14.33 18.61
CA SER A 818 -14.09 -14.32 20.07
C SER A 818 -12.81 -14.79 20.78
N PHE A 819 -12.00 -15.60 20.10
CA PHE A 819 -10.86 -16.33 20.67
C PHE A 819 -11.21 -17.19 21.89
N SER A 820 -12.49 -17.52 22.09
CA SER A 820 -12.97 -18.29 23.26
C SER A 820 -12.50 -19.75 23.26
N ASP A 821 -12.03 -20.24 22.13
CA ASP A 821 -11.42 -21.55 21.94
C ASP A 821 -9.94 -21.60 22.37
N CYS A 822 -9.31 -20.44 22.62
CA CYS A 822 -7.94 -20.37 23.08
C CYS A 822 -7.83 -20.59 24.60
N SER A 823 -6.87 -21.42 25.02
CA SER A 823 -6.53 -21.55 26.44
C SER A 823 -6.09 -20.22 27.04
N SER A 824 -6.54 -19.92 28.26
CA SER A 824 -6.14 -18.73 29.02
C SER A 824 -4.62 -18.65 29.27
N THR A 825 -3.90 -19.78 29.21
CA THR A 825 -2.44 -19.84 29.37
C THR A 825 -1.67 -19.71 28.05
N SER A 826 -2.32 -19.86 26.88
CA SER A 826 -1.64 -19.79 25.59
C SER A 826 -1.14 -18.37 25.29
N THR A 827 0.11 -18.24 24.87
CA THR A 827 0.75 -16.98 24.45
C THR A 827 0.74 -16.78 22.94
N THR A 828 0.21 -17.74 22.17
CA THR A 828 0.32 -17.78 20.70
C THR A 828 -1.04 -17.93 20.01
N CYS A 829 -2.08 -18.36 20.72
CA CYS A 829 -3.41 -18.62 20.14
C CYS A 829 -4.26 -17.35 19.98
N ALA A 830 -4.36 -16.53 21.02
CA ALA A 830 -5.20 -15.32 21.04
C ALA A 830 -4.44 -14.09 20.51
N VAL A 831 -3.97 -14.22 19.27
CA VAL A 831 -3.25 -13.21 18.47
C VAL A 831 -4.09 -12.92 17.22
N SER A 832 -4.04 -11.69 16.73
CA SER A 832 -4.88 -11.20 15.64
C SER A 832 -4.88 -12.11 14.42
N TRP A 833 -6.04 -12.36 13.82
CA TRP A 833 -6.11 -13.05 12.54
C TRP A 833 -5.51 -12.19 11.44
N ALA A 834 -4.68 -12.77 10.57
CA ALA A 834 -4.28 -12.11 9.34
C ALA A 834 -5.48 -12.00 8.38
N LEU A 835 -6.24 -13.10 8.26
CA LEU A 835 -7.45 -13.16 7.47
C LEU A 835 -8.53 -14.01 8.19
N HIS A 836 -9.72 -13.46 8.33
CA HIS A 836 -10.86 -14.13 8.97
C HIS A 836 -12.04 -14.20 8.00
N ILE A 837 -12.33 -15.36 7.43
CA ILE A 837 -13.36 -15.56 6.41
C ILE A 837 -14.53 -16.34 7.00
N VAL A 838 -15.70 -15.73 7.11
CA VAL A 838 -16.89 -16.34 7.70
C VAL A 838 -18.09 -16.15 6.79
N ASN A 839 -18.78 -17.26 6.51
CA ASN A 839 -20.01 -17.32 5.71
C ASN A 839 -19.91 -16.57 4.38
N SER A 840 -18.75 -16.61 3.73
CA SER A 840 -18.46 -15.83 2.54
C SER A 840 -18.32 -16.74 1.31
N ALA A 841 -18.55 -16.17 0.12
CA ALA A 841 -18.48 -16.92 -1.13
C ALA A 841 -17.72 -16.14 -2.21
N THR A 842 -17.22 -16.80 -3.26
CA THR A 842 -16.62 -16.16 -4.45
C THR A 842 -15.53 -15.15 -4.07
N THR A 843 -14.49 -15.67 -3.42
CA THR A 843 -13.34 -14.90 -2.95
C THR A 843 -12.08 -15.38 -3.63
N TYR A 844 -11.42 -14.45 -4.32
CA TYR A 844 -10.19 -14.70 -5.06
C TYR A 844 -9.04 -13.95 -4.40
N ILE A 845 -8.07 -14.69 -3.86
CA ILE A 845 -6.87 -14.17 -3.22
C ILE A 845 -5.69 -14.49 -4.12
N TYR A 846 -5.18 -13.45 -4.76
CA TYR A 846 -4.08 -13.50 -5.73
C TYR A 846 -2.84 -12.93 -5.07
N SER A 847 -2.14 -13.83 -4.37
CA SER A 847 -1.02 -13.58 -3.48
C SER A 847 -1.38 -12.93 -2.14
N ALA A 848 -0.77 -13.43 -1.07
CA ALA A 848 -0.95 -12.91 0.28
C ALA A 848 0.32 -13.09 1.11
N GLY A 849 0.84 -12.00 1.69
CA GLY A 849 2.00 -12.02 2.60
C GLY A 849 1.57 -11.78 4.04
N LEU A 850 1.54 -12.82 4.87
CA LEU A 850 0.94 -12.77 6.21
C LEU A 850 1.95 -13.08 7.32
N TYR A 851 2.33 -12.08 8.11
CA TYR A 851 3.52 -12.18 8.97
C TYR A 851 3.20 -12.05 10.46
N SER A 852 3.85 -12.86 11.28
CA SER A 852 3.88 -12.74 12.74
C SER A 852 5.31 -12.75 13.24
N TRP A 853 5.82 -11.59 13.62
CA TRP A 853 7.24 -11.40 13.94
C TRP A 853 7.61 -11.55 15.40
N PHE A 854 6.63 -11.36 16.29
CA PHE A 854 6.88 -11.18 17.71
C PHE A 854 5.93 -12.02 18.57
N ASN A 855 6.40 -12.31 19.78
CA ASN A 855 5.58 -12.71 20.91
C ASN A 855 5.92 -11.76 22.07
N GLY A 856 5.06 -10.76 22.31
CA GLY A 856 5.29 -9.72 23.33
C GLY A 856 6.61 -8.98 23.14
N TYR A 857 6.88 -8.49 21.94
CA TYR A 857 8.13 -7.85 21.50
C TYR A 857 9.40 -8.72 21.50
N SER A 858 9.35 -10.01 21.90
CA SER A 858 10.45 -10.95 21.65
C SER A 858 10.34 -11.55 20.24
N GLN A 859 11.48 -11.70 19.56
CA GLN A 859 11.59 -12.42 18.29
C GLN A 859 12.12 -13.85 18.45
N ASP A 860 12.32 -14.35 19.68
CA ASP A 860 12.86 -15.70 19.91
C ASP A 860 12.01 -16.79 19.25
N CYS A 861 10.70 -16.55 19.14
CA CYS A 861 9.73 -17.41 18.50
C CYS A 861 9.99 -17.65 17.00
N LEU A 862 10.77 -16.79 16.32
CA LEU A 862 11.14 -16.99 14.92
C LEU A 862 12.12 -18.15 14.75
N ASN A 863 12.90 -18.50 15.79
CA ASN A 863 13.79 -19.68 15.74
C ASN A 863 13.00 -21.00 15.62
N THR A 864 11.74 -20.98 16.06
CA THR A 864 10.83 -22.13 16.09
C THR A 864 9.57 -21.90 15.24
N GLU A 865 9.52 -20.82 14.47
CA GLU A 865 8.40 -20.41 13.60
C GLU A 865 7.02 -20.47 14.30
N ASN A 866 6.95 -20.05 15.58
CA ASN A 866 5.76 -20.23 16.42
C ASN A 866 5.37 -18.96 17.20
N CYS A 867 5.61 -17.78 16.63
CA CYS A 867 5.19 -16.50 17.23
C CYS A 867 3.67 -16.44 17.43
N GLN A 868 2.92 -17.03 16.49
CA GLN A 868 1.47 -17.16 16.51
C GLN A 868 1.04 -18.59 16.14
N THR A 869 -0.10 -19.06 16.62
CA THR A 869 -0.59 -20.40 16.27
C THR A 869 -1.15 -20.45 14.85
N ARG A 870 -1.97 -19.47 14.47
CA ARG A 870 -2.86 -19.56 13.30
C ARG A 870 -3.09 -18.21 12.64
N LEU A 871 -3.02 -18.14 11.31
CA LEU A 871 -3.08 -16.88 10.53
C LEU A 871 -4.38 -16.68 9.75
N ILE A 872 -4.88 -17.72 9.07
CA ILE A 872 -6.13 -17.65 8.29
C ILE A 872 -7.19 -18.54 8.92
N ASN A 873 -8.34 -17.96 9.27
CA ASN A 873 -9.52 -18.69 9.70
C ASN A 873 -10.54 -18.78 8.56
N ILE A 874 -11.15 -19.95 8.36
CA ILE A 874 -12.23 -20.14 7.39
C ILE A 874 -13.40 -20.88 8.05
N GLU A 875 -14.58 -20.29 7.96
CA GLU A 875 -15.83 -20.81 8.49
C GLU A 875 -16.96 -20.72 7.47
N SER A 876 -17.63 -21.85 7.23
CA SER A 876 -18.82 -21.99 6.38
C SER A 876 -18.76 -21.21 5.06
N SER A 877 -17.62 -21.26 4.37
CA SER A 877 -17.35 -20.42 3.19
C SER A 877 -17.05 -21.27 1.96
N SER A 878 -17.38 -20.78 0.77
CA SER A 878 -17.26 -21.54 -0.49
C SER A 878 -16.68 -20.71 -1.64
N ASP A 879 -16.32 -21.36 -2.75
CA ASP A 879 -15.72 -20.72 -3.91
C ASP A 879 -14.51 -19.83 -3.54
N LEU A 880 -13.63 -20.42 -2.74
CA LEU A 880 -12.40 -19.81 -2.25
C LEU A 880 -11.21 -20.28 -3.10
N TRP A 881 -10.48 -19.30 -3.63
CA TRP A 881 -9.30 -19.55 -4.46
C TRP A 881 -8.14 -18.74 -3.92
N ILE A 882 -7.18 -19.41 -3.31
CA ILE A 882 -5.99 -18.78 -2.74
C ILE A 882 -4.79 -19.22 -3.57
N TYR A 883 -4.17 -18.27 -4.26
CA TYR A 883 -2.93 -18.47 -4.99
C TYR A 883 -1.80 -17.71 -4.28
N ASN A 884 -0.61 -18.29 -4.32
CA ASN A 884 0.63 -17.65 -3.90
C ASN A 884 0.57 -17.09 -2.46
N LEU A 885 0.22 -17.95 -1.49
CA LEU A 885 0.17 -17.61 -0.06
C LEU A 885 1.56 -17.74 0.55
N MET A 886 2.02 -16.71 1.27
CA MET A 886 3.27 -16.70 2.03
C MET A 886 3.00 -16.32 3.48
N THR A 887 3.54 -17.08 4.42
CA THR A 887 3.38 -16.86 5.85
C THR A 887 4.69 -16.89 6.60
N LYS A 888 4.78 -16.17 7.73
CA LYS A 888 5.95 -16.18 8.62
C LYS A 888 5.57 -16.30 10.09
N GLY A 889 6.34 -17.07 10.87
CA GLY A 889 6.24 -17.10 12.32
C GLY A 889 4.94 -17.68 12.87
N ALA A 890 4.27 -18.55 12.11
CA ALA A 890 3.06 -19.22 12.55
C ALA A 890 3.08 -20.72 12.29
N LEU A 891 2.40 -21.49 13.17
CA LEU A 891 2.29 -22.94 13.04
C LEU A 891 1.33 -23.37 11.92
N GLU A 892 0.18 -22.70 11.82
CA GLU A 892 -0.89 -22.99 10.89
C GLU A 892 -1.07 -21.82 9.92
N MET A 893 -0.87 -22.11 8.62
CA MET A 893 -1.08 -21.12 7.56
C MET A 893 -2.57 -20.87 7.35
N ILE A 894 -3.35 -21.97 7.27
CA ILE A 894 -4.80 -21.97 7.08
C ILE A 894 -5.41 -22.94 8.08
N SER A 895 -6.40 -22.47 8.84
CA SER A 895 -7.09 -23.20 9.90
C SER A 895 -8.61 -23.19 9.64
N PRO A 896 -9.13 -24.09 8.79
CA PRO A 896 -10.57 -24.20 8.59
C PRO A 896 -11.25 -24.83 9.80
N LEU A 897 -12.41 -24.30 10.21
CA LEU A 897 -13.13 -24.79 11.38
C LEU A 897 -13.55 -26.27 11.23
N GLY A 898 -13.17 -27.10 12.19
CA GLY A 898 -13.53 -28.53 12.21
C GLY A 898 -12.73 -29.40 11.23
N GLU A 899 -11.70 -28.85 10.58
CA GLU A 899 -10.87 -29.56 9.60
C GLU A 899 -9.39 -29.55 10.01
N THR A 900 -8.58 -30.36 9.34
CA THR A 900 -7.13 -30.37 9.56
C THR A 900 -6.49 -29.10 8.98
N PRO A 901 -5.69 -28.35 9.77
CA PRO A 901 -4.99 -27.17 9.27
C PRO A 901 -3.97 -27.49 8.17
N THR A 902 -3.68 -26.48 7.34
CA THR A 902 -2.49 -26.47 6.48
C THR A 902 -1.31 -25.95 7.31
N TYR A 903 -0.39 -26.84 7.68
CA TYR A 903 0.74 -26.50 8.55
C TYR A 903 1.86 -25.79 7.78
N ALA A 904 2.50 -24.82 8.45
CA ALA A 904 3.63 -24.09 7.90
C ALA A 904 4.89 -24.96 7.77
N SER A 905 5.07 -25.92 8.68
CA SER A 905 6.20 -26.88 8.68
C SER A 905 6.28 -27.70 7.40
N ASP A 906 5.14 -28.00 6.78
CA ASP A 906 5.04 -28.83 5.58
C ASP A 906 5.27 -28.02 4.30
N ASN A 907 5.36 -26.69 4.44
CA ASN A 907 5.40 -25.73 3.33
C ASN A 907 6.57 -24.75 3.44
N VAL A 908 7.58 -25.06 4.25
CA VAL A 908 8.79 -24.21 4.38
C VAL A 908 9.49 -24.08 3.03
N ASN A 909 9.69 -22.85 2.61
CA ASN A 909 10.33 -22.46 1.36
C ASN A 909 11.24 -21.25 1.58
N GLY A 910 12.53 -21.54 1.82
CA GLY A 910 13.51 -20.51 2.13
C GLY A 910 13.20 -19.83 3.46
N PHE A 911 13.00 -18.51 3.41
CA PHE A 911 12.73 -17.71 4.61
C PHE A 911 11.27 -17.78 5.08
N MET A 912 10.33 -18.14 4.20
CA MET A 912 8.89 -18.16 4.46
C MET A 912 8.35 -19.59 4.42
N SER A 913 7.12 -19.79 4.88
CA SER A 913 6.31 -20.94 4.45
C SER A 913 5.38 -20.49 3.34
N THR A 914 5.29 -21.26 2.25
CA THR A 914 4.58 -20.82 1.06
C THR A 914 3.75 -21.93 0.41
N VAL A 915 2.55 -21.58 -0.04
CA VAL A 915 1.65 -22.46 -0.81
C VAL A 915 1.37 -21.78 -2.15
N MET A 916 1.69 -22.45 -3.25
CA MET A 916 1.45 -21.94 -4.61
C MET A 916 -0.04 -21.81 -4.88
N ALA A 917 -0.83 -22.80 -4.44
CA ALA A 917 -2.28 -22.74 -4.53
C ALA A 917 -2.94 -23.60 -3.45
N TRP A 918 -3.99 -23.08 -2.83
CA TRP A 918 -4.90 -23.79 -1.94
C TRP A 918 -6.30 -23.72 -2.56
N LEU A 919 -6.78 -24.88 -3.03
CA LEU A 919 -7.89 -24.97 -3.98
C LEU A 919 -8.99 -25.92 -3.48
N GLU A 920 -10.12 -25.36 -3.07
CA GLU A 920 -11.26 -26.14 -2.57
C GLU A 920 -12.36 -26.36 -3.62
N GLY A 921 -12.22 -25.71 -4.77
CA GLY A 921 -13.24 -25.68 -5.82
C GLY A 921 -14.40 -24.75 -5.48
N SER A 922 -15.35 -24.64 -6.40
CA SER A 922 -16.45 -23.66 -6.32
C SER A 922 -17.65 -24.10 -5.48
N SER A 923 -17.82 -25.41 -5.26
CA SER A 923 -19.02 -25.97 -4.61
C SER A 923 -18.80 -26.42 -3.16
N ARG A 924 -17.56 -26.63 -2.75
CA ARG A 924 -17.24 -27.09 -1.39
C ARG A 924 -17.48 -25.96 -0.39
N VAL A 925 -18.18 -26.27 0.69
CA VAL A 925 -18.26 -25.41 1.88
C VAL A 925 -17.15 -25.85 2.84
N VAL A 926 -16.22 -24.94 3.07
CA VAL A 926 -15.06 -25.11 3.93
C VAL A 926 -15.38 -24.60 5.33
N GLY A 927 -14.90 -25.30 6.36
CA GLY A 927 -14.99 -24.83 7.73
C GLY A 927 -16.40 -24.97 8.31
N SER A 928 -17.03 -26.11 8.08
CA SER A 928 -18.38 -26.37 8.61
C SER A 928 -18.29 -26.74 10.10
N PRO A 929 -19.16 -26.19 10.98
CA PRO A 929 -19.24 -26.66 12.34
C PRO A 929 -19.47 -28.18 12.36
N PRO A 930 -18.91 -28.92 13.33
CA PRO A 930 -19.28 -30.32 13.49
C PRO A 930 -20.81 -30.39 13.59
N PRO A 931 -21.47 -31.36 12.92
CA PRO A 931 -22.91 -31.49 13.03
C PRO A 931 -23.26 -31.56 14.51
N THR A 932 -24.06 -30.60 14.98
CA THR A 932 -24.56 -30.60 16.35
C THR A 932 -25.30 -31.92 16.54
N THR A 933 -24.67 -32.89 17.19
CA THR A 933 -25.37 -34.08 17.67
C THR A 933 -26.30 -33.58 18.76
N CYS A 934 -27.56 -33.35 18.41
CA CYS A 934 -28.62 -33.21 19.41
C CYS A 934 -28.55 -34.46 20.28
N GLN A 935 -27.98 -34.34 21.48
CA GLN A 935 -28.08 -35.43 22.45
C GLN A 935 -29.55 -35.56 22.84
N THR A 936 -30.13 -36.72 22.58
CA THR A 936 -31.41 -37.09 23.16
C THR A 936 -31.24 -37.14 24.67
N VAL A 937 -31.65 -36.09 25.38
CA VAL A 937 -31.79 -36.15 26.84
C VAL A 937 -33.13 -36.79 27.14
N SER A 938 -33.14 -38.10 27.39
CA SER A 938 -34.31 -38.78 27.93
C SER A 938 -34.39 -38.54 29.43
N GLY A 939 -35.23 -37.60 29.85
CA GLY A 939 -35.56 -37.37 31.25
C GLY A 939 -36.95 -36.76 31.37
N MET A 940 -37.87 -37.44 32.07
CA MET A 940 -39.13 -36.83 32.47
C MET A 940 -38.83 -35.65 33.40
N ALA A 941 -39.23 -34.44 33.00
CA ALA A 941 -39.29 -33.32 33.92
C ALA A 941 -40.40 -33.60 34.96
N SER A 942 -39.98 -33.83 36.20
CA SER A 942 -40.82 -33.82 37.40
C SER A 942 -40.50 -32.53 38.18
N PRO A 943 -41.49 -31.83 38.77
CA PRO A 943 -42.84 -32.30 39.10
C PRO A 943 -43.97 -31.74 38.22
N THR A 944 -45.06 -32.51 38.20
CA THR A 944 -46.38 -32.23 37.59
C THR A 944 -47.00 -30.91 38.09
N PRO A 945 -47.53 -30.03 37.22
CA PRO A 945 -48.27 -28.84 37.64
C PRO A 945 -49.56 -29.23 38.37
N ALA A 946 -49.78 -28.71 39.58
CA ALA A 946 -50.91 -29.12 40.41
C ALA A 946 -52.26 -28.49 40.02
N ASN A 947 -52.32 -27.41 39.22
CA ASN A 947 -53.59 -26.70 39.00
C ASN A 947 -53.74 -26.25 37.54
N SER A 948 -54.76 -26.77 36.84
CA SER A 948 -55.21 -26.24 35.55
C SER A 948 -56.18 -25.08 35.75
N VAL A 949 -55.85 -23.92 35.21
CA VAL A 949 -56.84 -22.86 34.97
C VAL A 949 -57.50 -23.20 33.64
N CYS A 950 -58.82 -23.45 33.65
CA CYS A 950 -59.70 -23.84 32.52
C CYS A 950 -60.13 -25.32 32.40
N GLY A 951 -59.99 -26.17 33.43
CA GLY A 951 -60.91 -27.29 33.66
C GLY A 951 -61.03 -28.42 32.61
N LEU A 952 -60.18 -28.48 31.58
CA LEU A 952 -60.16 -29.58 30.60
C LEU A 952 -58.83 -30.33 30.67
N LYS A 953 -58.91 -31.67 30.72
CA LYS A 953 -57.74 -32.56 30.56
C LYS A 953 -57.51 -32.81 29.08
N GLY A 954 -56.38 -32.34 28.55
CA GLY A 954 -55.86 -32.73 27.24
C GLY A 954 -54.60 -33.58 27.39
N SER A 955 -54.41 -34.52 26.49
CA SER A 955 -53.16 -35.29 26.36
C SER A 955 -52.39 -34.75 25.15
N SER A 956 -51.10 -34.47 25.31
CA SER A 956 -50.19 -34.17 24.20
C SER A 956 -49.33 -35.38 23.88
N TYR A 957 -49.18 -35.71 22.60
CA TYR A 957 -48.30 -36.77 22.11
C TYR A 957 -47.28 -36.18 21.13
N THR A 958 -46.03 -36.60 21.24
CA THR A 958 -44.96 -36.25 20.30
C THR A 958 -45.08 -37.11 19.05
N LEU A 959 -45.18 -36.47 17.88
CA LEU A 959 -45.04 -37.15 16.58
C LEU A 959 -43.57 -37.51 16.32
N SER A 960 -43.36 -38.63 15.63
CA SER A 960 -42.03 -39.05 15.19
C SER A 960 -41.41 -37.96 14.30
N GLY A 961 -40.27 -37.41 14.71
CA GLY A 961 -39.57 -36.33 14.00
C GLY A 961 -39.77 -34.91 14.55
N ALA A 962 -40.51 -34.71 15.66
CA ALA A 962 -40.59 -33.40 16.31
C ALA A 962 -39.30 -33.09 17.11
N GLY A 963 -38.75 -31.88 16.93
CA GLY A 963 -37.58 -31.39 17.67
C GLY A 963 -37.89 -30.98 19.13
N THR A 964 -36.84 -30.83 19.94
CA THR A 964 -36.89 -30.57 21.40
C THR A 964 -37.47 -29.20 21.75
N LEU A 965 -38.40 -29.16 22.72
CA LEU A 965 -38.79 -27.93 23.44
C LEU A 965 -37.80 -27.67 24.59
N ALA A 966 -37.10 -26.53 24.57
CA ALA A 966 -36.24 -26.10 25.67
C ALA A 966 -37.08 -25.45 26.80
N GLY A 967 -36.76 -25.79 28.05
CA GLY A 967 -37.59 -25.57 29.24
C GLY A 967 -37.76 -24.13 29.72
N TYR A 968 -38.91 -23.90 30.36
CA TYR A 968 -39.17 -22.79 31.27
C TYR A 968 -38.83 -23.23 32.71
N VAL A 969 -38.20 -22.36 33.50
CA VAL A 969 -38.11 -22.51 34.95
C VAL A 969 -39.09 -21.58 35.65
N ALA A 970 -39.60 -22.02 36.80
CA ALA A 970 -40.50 -21.24 37.64
C ALA A 970 -39.85 -19.89 38.04
N GLY A 971 -40.52 -18.77 37.73
CA GLY A 971 -40.07 -17.43 38.09
C GLY A 971 -39.72 -16.48 36.93
N SER A 972 -39.96 -16.84 35.67
CA SER A 972 -39.83 -15.91 34.53
C SER A 972 -41.05 -14.95 34.45
N PRO A 973 -40.84 -13.66 34.09
CA PRO A 973 -41.88 -12.64 34.18
C PRO A 973 -42.99 -12.85 33.15
N TYR A 974 -44.24 -12.72 33.60
CA TYR A 974 -45.44 -12.81 32.77
C TYR A 974 -45.42 -11.79 31.61
N VAL A 975 -45.76 -12.26 30.41
CA VAL A 975 -46.20 -11.42 29.29
C VAL A 975 -47.64 -10.99 29.57
N GLY A 976 -47.85 -9.70 29.84
CA GLY A 976 -49.09 -9.15 30.37
C GLY A 976 -50.20 -8.80 29.37
N SER A 977 -50.02 -9.00 28.06
CA SER A 977 -51.08 -8.82 27.06
C SER A 977 -50.68 -9.31 25.67
N PHE A 978 -51.70 -9.55 24.82
CA PHE A 978 -51.62 -10.08 23.45
C PHE A 978 -50.79 -9.22 22.47
N GLU A 979 -50.43 -8.00 22.85
CA GLU A 979 -49.77 -7.01 21.97
C GLU A 979 -48.24 -7.15 21.94
N TRP A 980 -47.65 -7.96 22.83
CA TRP A 980 -46.22 -8.29 22.84
C TRP A 980 -45.82 -9.43 21.89
N CYS A 981 -46.78 -10.04 21.18
CA CYS A 981 -46.50 -11.13 20.23
C CYS A 981 -45.90 -10.65 18.88
N ARG A 982 -45.62 -9.35 18.71
CA ARG A 982 -45.06 -8.81 17.45
C ARG A 982 -43.56 -8.54 17.44
N ILE A 983 -42.83 -8.70 18.55
CA ILE A 983 -41.38 -8.42 18.57
C ILE A 983 -40.64 -9.50 19.37
N VAL A 984 -40.49 -10.69 18.80
CA VAL A 984 -39.35 -11.59 19.04
C VAL A 984 -39.10 -12.38 17.74
N GLN A 985 -38.39 -11.76 16.79
CA GLN A 985 -37.65 -12.51 15.77
C GLN A 985 -36.18 -12.35 16.12
N LEU A 986 -35.56 -13.43 16.59
CA LEU A 986 -34.15 -13.75 16.45
C LEU A 986 -33.86 -14.99 17.29
N LEU A 987 -33.86 -16.16 16.62
CA LEU A 987 -33.01 -17.31 16.92
C LEU A 987 -33.16 -18.28 15.74
N ARG A 988 -32.06 -18.49 15.02
CA ARG A 988 -32.00 -19.34 13.83
C ARG A 988 -32.04 -20.81 14.22
N CYS A 989 -33.19 -21.45 13.98
CA CYS A 989 -33.27 -22.83 13.52
C CYS A 989 -34.05 -22.80 12.21
N ASP A 990 -33.37 -22.92 11.08
CA ASP A 990 -34.03 -23.14 9.79
C ASP A 990 -34.49 -24.60 9.72
N LEU A 991 -35.63 -24.87 10.35
CA LEU A 991 -36.65 -25.87 10.00
C LEU A 991 -37.80 -25.78 11.03
N LEU A 992 -38.39 -24.59 11.15
CA LEU A 992 -39.69 -24.44 11.79
C LEU A 992 -40.75 -24.32 10.68
N TYR A 993 -41.41 -25.44 10.39
CA TYR A 993 -42.73 -25.38 9.76
C TYR A 993 -43.67 -24.69 10.75
N LEU A 994 -44.01 -23.42 10.49
CA LEU A 994 -45.12 -22.75 11.16
C LEU A 994 -46.42 -23.44 10.75
N TRP A 995 -46.95 -24.32 11.59
CA TRP A 995 -48.32 -24.78 11.47
C TRP A 995 -49.25 -23.66 11.95
N ARG A 996 -50.16 -23.22 11.07
CA ARG A 996 -51.43 -22.61 11.48
C ARG A 996 -52.12 -23.60 12.43
N ALA A 997 -52.46 -23.17 13.64
CA ALA A 997 -53.47 -23.85 14.42
C ALA A 997 -54.84 -23.55 13.80
N GLU A 998 -55.26 -24.34 12.82
CA GLU A 998 -56.68 -24.47 12.53
C GLU A 998 -57.30 -25.29 13.65
N LEU A 999 -58.12 -24.63 14.47
CA LEU A 999 -59.00 -25.28 15.42
C LEU A 999 -60.01 -26.10 14.60
N TYR A 1000 -59.74 -27.39 14.40
CA TYR A 1000 -60.77 -28.33 13.96
C TYR A 1000 -61.70 -28.59 15.15
N LEU A 1001 -62.81 -27.85 15.20
CA LEU A 1001 -64.01 -28.31 15.88
C LEU A 1001 -64.53 -29.49 15.08
N ASP A 1002 -64.38 -30.69 15.63
CA ASP A 1002 -64.97 -31.92 15.10
C ASP A 1002 -66.50 -31.81 15.25
N LEU A 1003 -67.15 -31.25 14.24
CA LEU A 1003 -68.59 -31.25 14.08
C LEU A 1003 -68.96 -32.08 12.85
N ASN A 1004 -69.39 -33.30 13.18
CA ASN A 1004 -70.33 -34.17 12.50
C ASN A 1004 -69.80 -35.18 11.48
N ASN A 1005 -69.77 -36.40 11.99
CA ASN A 1005 -69.95 -37.64 11.26
C ASN A 1005 -71.37 -37.69 10.63
N SER A 1006 -71.56 -37.11 9.44
CA SER A 1006 -72.43 -37.68 8.39
C SER A 1006 -72.14 -37.07 7.00
N TYR A 1007 -71.56 -37.92 6.13
CA TYR A 1007 -71.75 -38.03 4.67
C TYR A 1007 -71.25 -36.97 3.65
N THR A 1008 -70.51 -37.53 2.68
CA THR A 1008 -70.45 -37.28 1.21
C THR A 1008 -69.55 -36.20 0.59
N HIS A 1009 -68.43 -36.69 0.04
CA HIS A 1009 -68.00 -36.68 -1.38
C HIS A 1009 -67.79 -35.37 -2.20
N PHE A 1010 -66.56 -35.33 -2.76
CA PHE A 1010 -66.13 -34.99 -4.13
C PHE A 1010 -65.72 -33.55 -4.54
N HIS A 1011 -64.47 -33.52 -5.03
CA HIS A 1011 -63.90 -32.82 -6.20
C HIS A 1011 -63.60 -31.31 -6.23
N ASN A 1012 -62.28 -31.06 -6.37
CA ASN A 1012 -61.57 -30.33 -7.43
C ASN A 1012 -61.84 -28.84 -7.71
N SER A 1013 -60.70 -28.19 -7.93
CA SER A 1013 -60.38 -27.18 -8.96
C SER A 1013 -60.29 -25.70 -8.54
N HIS A 1014 -59.05 -25.23 -8.65
CA HIS A 1014 -58.58 -24.07 -9.41
C HIS A 1014 -59.13 -22.66 -9.16
N ASP A 1015 -58.13 -21.81 -8.94
CA ASP A 1015 -57.91 -20.52 -9.58
C ASP A 1015 -58.37 -19.22 -8.89
N ASN A 1016 -57.37 -18.33 -8.83
CA ASN A 1016 -57.40 -16.91 -9.11
C ASN A 1016 -57.59 -15.89 -7.96
N VAL A 1017 -56.45 -15.24 -7.66
CA VAL A 1017 -56.17 -13.82 -7.99
C VAL A 1017 -56.56 -12.70 -6.99
N HIS A 1018 -55.60 -11.77 -6.88
CA HIS A 1018 -55.64 -10.36 -6.45
C HIS A 1018 -55.36 -9.99 -4.97
N THR A 1019 -54.14 -9.46 -4.78
CA THR A 1019 -53.82 -8.09 -4.31
C THR A 1019 -54.64 -7.50 -3.15
N PHE A 1020 -54.00 -7.27 -1.99
CA PHE A 1020 -53.68 -5.93 -1.42
C PHE A 1020 -53.09 -6.07 0.01
N LEU A 1021 -52.05 -5.25 0.25
CA LEU A 1021 -51.28 -4.99 1.48
C LEU A 1021 -50.14 -5.96 1.84
#